data_AF-A0AA88VA62-F1
#
_entry.id   AF-A0AA88VA62-F1
#
_cell.length_a   1.000
_cell.length_b   1.000
_cell.length_c   1.000
_cell.angle_alpha   90.00
_cell.angle_beta   90.00
_cell.angle_gamma   90.00
#
_symmetry.space_group_name_H-M   'P 1'
#
loop_
_entity.id
_entity.type
_entity.pdbx_description
1 polymer ?
#
loop_
_entity_poly.entity_id
_entity_poly.type
_entity_poly.pdbx_seq_one_letter_code
_entity_poly.pdbx_strand_id
1 'polypeptide(L)'
;MDNAKLTRGDSVKWILESIEIDQMVDVPIDSEQPNTAARSPRLVSFKANSMRKRGGVAFSKMGRLNSGASRGLNSLHFLDKNMGKEGDAWKAVEKRFNQYAIDGTLSRENFGACIGMGDSKEFAGELFDALARRRGISAENGITREELREFWEDVSDQDLDTRLHIFFDMCDKNGDGKLSEDEVKEVIVMSASANKLANLKQHAATYASLIMEELDPDHLGYIEMWQLETLLRGMVSSEEGNKITKKTQTLARTMIPKQYRTPVSKFVSRNSEKIHENWRRIWVLTLWLCVNFALFAWKFRQWKQKRAFEVMGYCLCLAKAAGETLKFNMALILLPVCRRTLTKLRETFLGTMIPFDDNINFHKLIALAIVIGTCVHTGMHATCNFLKITSCPSNKFMSILGPGFSYRQPSYDDLLHSIPGITGILMIVFMAFSFTLATHSFRRNVIKLPWPLHHLAGFNSFWYAHHLLVLVYVLFIIHGYFLFLTREWYKKTTWMYLVIPMLLYASERIYTTNDHSHRVDIIKAIIYTGNVLALYMSKPQGFKYNSGMYLFVKCPDISNFEWHPFSITSAPGDDYLSVHIRTLGDWTTELKKRFAQAFEPQDAQPRSRNLVRMETRANSNYDQSQARFPKIVIKGPYGAPAQNYKKYDILLLIGLGIGATPFISILKDLLNTIRPHDTKPDLTEDEFCDKKGPERAYFYWVTREQGSFEWFKGVMDDIAEYDHDHVIEMHNYLTSVYEEGDARSALIAMVQSLQHAKNGVDVVSESRIRTHFARPNWRKVFSQLANTHRSSRIGVFYCGSATLTKPLKKLCHEFSLNTSTRFHFHKENF
;
A
#
# COMPACT_ATOMS: atom_id res chain seq x y z
N MET A 1 -19.61 55.48 -24.38
CA MET A 1 -18.42 55.50 -23.52
C MET A 1 -18.48 54.27 -22.63
N ASP A 2 -17.80 53.25 -23.14
CA ASP A 2 -17.13 52.08 -22.58
C ASP A 2 -17.82 51.07 -21.63
N ASN A 3 -18.03 49.90 -22.24
CA ASN A 3 -18.34 48.57 -21.73
C ASN A 3 -17.39 48.08 -20.62
N ALA A 4 -17.95 47.46 -19.57
CA ALA A 4 -17.23 46.52 -18.72
C ALA A 4 -17.97 45.17 -18.68
N LYS A 5 -17.41 44.19 -19.40
CA LYS A 5 -17.75 42.76 -19.34
C LYS A 5 -17.24 42.19 -18.02
N LEU A 6 -18.13 41.63 -17.19
CA LEU A 6 -17.79 40.75 -16.08
C LEU A 6 -17.56 39.33 -16.61
N THR A 7 -16.29 38.95 -16.77
CA THR A 7 -15.87 37.59 -17.08
C THR A 7 -15.95 36.70 -15.85
N ARG A 8 -16.61 35.56 -16.05
CA ARG A 8 -16.81 34.46 -15.09
C ARG A 8 -15.45 33.81 -14.80
N GLY A 9 -15.01 33.93 -13.54
CA GLY A 9 -13.69 33.52 -13.07
C GLY A 9 -13.34 32.05 -13.30
N ASP A 10 -12.05 31.87 -13.57
CA ASP A 10 -11.35 30.64 -13.92
C ASP A 10 -11.53 29.52 -12.89
N SER A 11 -11.94 28.35 -13.39
CA SER A 11 -11.87 27.11 -12.62
C SER A 11 -10.41 26.73 -12.42
N VAL A 12 -9.97 26.65 -11.17
CA VAL A 12 -8.66 26.11 -10.78
C VAL A 12 -8.54 24.68 -11.31
N LYS A 13 -7.78 24.55 -12.38
CA LYS A 13 -7.47 23.31 -13.08
C LYS A 13 -6.42 22.59 -12.25
N TRP A 14 -6.84 21.60 -11.46
CA TRP A 14 -5.91 20.68 -10.79
C TRP A 14 -5.14 19.89 -11.85
N ILE A 15 -3.93 20.34 -12.16
CA ILE A 15 -2.95 19.55 -12.91
C ILE A 15 -2.42 18.52 -11.93
N LEU A 16 -2.71 17.24 -12.21
CA LEU A 16 -1.94 16.13 -11.66
C LEU A 16 -0.50 16.34 -12.13
N GLU A 17 0.35 16.90 -11.28
CA GLU A 17 1.80 16.85 -11.48
C GLU A 17 2.19 15.37 -11.55
N SER A 18 2.62 14.96 -12.73
CA SER A 18 3.33 13.73 -12.95
C SER A 18 4.54 13.71 -12.03
N ILE A 19 4.55 12.78 -11.08
CA ILE A 19 5.74 12.45 -10.30
C ILE A 19 6.74 11.84 -11.29
N GLU A 20 7.69 12.64 -11.75
CA GLU A 20 8.92 12.09 -12.35
C GLU A 20 9.69 11.38 -11.24
N ILE A 21 9.88 10.09 -11.45
CA ILE A 21 10.73 9.24 -10.63
C ILE A 21 12.01 9.07 -11.42
N ASP A 22 13.14 9.52 -10.87
CA ASP A 22 14.46 9.15 -11.37
C ASP A 22 14.55 7.63 -11.51
N GLN A 23 14.80 7.18 -12.74
CA GLN A 23 15.13 5.79 -13.00
C GLN A 23 16.40 5.46 -12.21
N MET A 24 16.37 4.36 -11.44
CA MET A 24 17.60 3.72 -10.98
C MET A 24 18.38 3.31 -12.24
N VAL A 25 19.41 4.07 -12.57
CA VAL A 25 20.37 3.73 -13.62
C VAL A 25 21.17 2.53 -13.12
N ASP A 26 21.05 1.41 -13.83
CA ASP A 26 21.93 0.25 -13.67
C ASP A 26 23.37 0.70 -13.96
N VAL A 27 24.24 0.66 -12.95
CA VAL A 27 25.68 0.87 -13.13
C VAL A 27 26.23 -0.30 -13.94
N PRO A 28 26.81 -0.09 -15.14
CA PRO A 28 27.51 -1.14 -15.86
C PRO A 28 28.76 -1.53 -15.07
N ILE A 29 28.90 -2.81 -14.76
CA ILE A 29 30.16 -3.37 -14.26
C ILE A 29 30.99 -3.65 -15.51
N ASP A 30 31.98 -2.80 -15.77
CA ASP A 30 32.97 -3.03 -16.82
C ASP A 30 33.71 -4.34 -16.55
N SER A 31 33.75 -5.15 -17.59
CA SER A 31 34.44 -6.43 -17.66
C SER A 31 35.94 -6.22 -17.78
N GLU A 32 36.70 -6.49 -16.72
CA GLU A 32 38.14 -6.72 -16.86
C GLU A 32 38.40 -8.15 -17.34
N GLN A 33 39.09 -8.25 -18.48
CA GLN A 33 39.60 -9.50 -19.05
C GLN A 33 40.73 -10.11 -18.20
N PRO A 34 40.95 -11.44 -18.31
CA PRO A 34 41.74 -12.20 -17.36
C PRO A 34 43.22 -12.22 -17.74
N ASN A 35 44.11 -11.97 -16.77
CA ASN A 35 45.50 -12.44 -16.84
C ASN A 35 45.74 -13.50 -15.77
N THR A 36 45.83 -14.72 -16.25
CA THR A 36 46.32 -15.92 -15.58
C THR A 36 47.80 -15.78 -15.23
N ALA A 37 48.20 -16.06 -13.99
CA ALA A 37 49.31 -16.96 -13.69
C ALA A 37 49.50 -17.17 -12.17
N ALA A 38 49.37 -18.44 -11.80
CA ALA A 38 49.71 -19.11 -10.56
C ALA A 38 50.99 -18.63 -9.83
N ARG A 39 50.97 -18.58 -8.50
CA ARG A 39 51.49 -19.66 -7.62
C ARG A 39 51.40 -19.28 -6.13
N SER A 40 51.13 -20.33 -5.37
CA SER A 40 50.98 -20.55 -3.92
C SER A 40 52.28 -20.36 -3.08
N PRO A 41 52.33 -20.71 -1.78
CA PRO A 41 52.01 -19.87 -0.61
C PRO A 41 53.17 -19.84 0.42
N ARG A 42 52.90 -19.36 1.65
CA ARG A 42 53.76 -19.35 2.88
C ARG A 42 54.66 -18.11 2.99
N LEU A 43 55.04 -17.58 4.15
CA LEU A 43 55.07 -18.06 5.54
C LEU A 43 55.13 -16.83 6.47
N VAL A 44 54.64 -16.98 7.70
CA VAL A 44 54.81 -16.02 8.81
C VAL A 44 56.29 -15.93 9.22
N SER A 45 56.81 -14.72 9.46
CA SER A 45 58.03 -14.50 10.25
C SER A 45 58.04 -13.11 10.88
N PHE A 46 58.04 -13.08 12.21
CA PHE A 46 58.41 -11.93 13.04
C PHE A 46 59.93 -11.77 13.04
N LYS A 47 60.43 -10.53 12.95
CA LYS A 47 61.68 -10.15 13.62
C LYS A 47 61.78 -8.64 13.84
N ALA A 48 62.18 -8.33 15.07
CA ALA A 48 62.41 -7.01 15.64
C ALA A 48 63.84 -6.49 15.35
N ASN A 49 64.13 -5.33 15.95
CA ASN A 49 65.39 -4.56 16.04
C ASN A 49 65.69 -3.62 14.86
N SER A 50 66.33 -2.45 15.03
CA SER A 50 66.60 -1.53 16.15
C SER A 50 67.56 -0.46 15.59
N MET A 51 67.50 0.75 16.15
CA MET A 51 68.57 1.77 16.26
C MET A 51 68.84 2.80 15.13
N ARG A 52 68.46 4.05 15.50
CA ARG A 52 69.27 5.29 15.60
C ARG A 52 69.84 5.98 14.34
N LYS A 53 69.35 7.22 14.07
CA LYS A 53 70.12 8.47 14.30
C LYS A 53 69.30 9.77 14.11
N ARG A 54 69.34 10.60 15.18
CA ARG A 54 69.39 12.08 15.32
C ARG A 54 68.79 13.02 14.26
N GLY A 55 67.94 13.93 14.75
CA GLY A 55 68.21 15.39 14.72
C GLY A 55 67.08 16.26 14.15
N GLY A 56 66.50 17.14 14.98
CA GLY A 56 65.69 18.28 14.55
C GLY A 56 64.48 18.58 15.45
N VAL A 57 64.59 19.60 16.30
CA VAL A 57 63.53 20.10 17.18
C VAL A 57 62.57 20.97 16.36
N ALA A 58 61.28 20.63 16.36
CA ALA A 58 60.18 21.54 16.01
C ALA A 58 58.96 21.19 16.88
N PHE A 59 58.35 22.21 17.49
CA PHE A 59 57.21 22.10 18.39
C PHE A 59 56.04 21.35 17.74
N SER A 60 55.65 20.21 18.34
CA SER A 60 54.45 19.46 17.97
C SER A 60 53.22 20.13 18.55
N LYS A 61 52.32 20.62 17.69
CA LYS A 61 50.89 20.65 17.98
C LYS A 61 50.48 19.23 18.32
N MET A 62 49.92 19.04 19.52
CA MET A 62 49.40 17.78 20.01
C MET A 62 48.21 17.35 19.12
N GLY A 63 48.50 16.63 18.03
CA GLY A 63 47.47 15.92 17.29
C GLY A 63 46.91 14.84 18.20
N ARG A 64 45.66 15.02 18.65
CA ARG A 64 44.91 13.92 19.26
C ARG A 64 44.85 12.80 18.23
N LEU A 65 45.54 11.71 18.56
CA LEU A 65 45.48 10.45 17.84
C LEU A 65 44.02 10.08 17.61
N ASN A 66 43.64 9.90 16.34
CA ASN A 66 42.37 9.35 15.92
C ASN A 66 42.15 8.01 16.65
N SER A 67 41.35 8.06 17.71
CA SER A 67 40.89 6.87 18.41
C SER A 67 39.95 6.11 17.47
N GLY A 68 39.90 4.78 17.61
CA GLY A 68 39.06 3.87 16.82
C GLY A 68 37.54 4.07 16.93
N ALA A 69 37.08 5.24 17.35
CA ALA A 69 35.69 5.69 17.42
C ALA A 69 35.16 6.27 16.09
N SER A 70 36.01 6.54 15.09
CA SER A 70 35.64 7.24 13.85
C SER A 70 34.86 6.40 12.81
N ARG A 71 34.32 5.23 13.16
CA ARG A 71 33.65 4.32 12.20
C ARG A 71 32.23 3.89 12.60
N GLY A 72 31.49 4.75 13.30
CA GLY A 72 30.13 4.43 13.70
C GLY A 72 29.21 5.62 13.99
N LEU A 73 29.44 6.78 13.40
CA LEU A 73 28.68 7.99 13.70
C LEU A 73 27.79 8.34 12.51
N ASN A 74 26.47 8.17 12.66
CA ASN A 74 25.51 8.94 11.87
C ASN A 74 25.46 10.34 12.51
N SER A 75 26.46 11.16 12.21
CA SER A 75 26.57 12.54 12.69
C SER A 75 25.58 13.46 11.98
N LEU A 76 25.26 14.56 12.66
CA LEU A 76 24.54 15.74 12.16
C LEU A 76 24.91 16.01 10.69
N HIS A 77 23.94 16.19 9.78
CA HIS A 77 24.16 16.52 8.38
C HIS A 77 23.11 17.51 7.88
N PHE A 78 23.52 18.43 7.00
CA PHE A 78 22.65 19.46 6.44
C PHE A 78 22.10 19.11 5.05
N LEU A 79 22.76 18.19 4.35
CA LEU A 79 22.46 17.79 2.96
C LEU A 79 22.02 16.33 2.90
N ASP A 80 21.07 16.03 2.01
CA ASP A 80 20.57 14.67 1.82
C ASP A 80 21.71 13.69 1.46
N LYS A 81 21.78 12.54 2.15
CA LYS A 81 22.79 11.48 1.97
C LYS A 81 22.91 10.91 0.54
N ASN A 82 21.99 11.26 -0.36
CA ASN A 82 21.94 10.77 -1.75
C ASN A 82 22.57 11.73 -2.78
N MET A 83 23.16 12.84 -2.36
CA MET A 83 24.00 13.62 -3.27
C MET A 83 25.24 12.77 -3.59
N GLY A 84 25.53 12.53 -4.87
CA GLY A 84 26.59 11.62 -5.34
C GLY A 84 28.00 12.00 -4.84
N LYS A 85 29.06 11.43 -5.45
CA LYS A 85 30.45 11.83 -5.12
C LYS A 85 30.55 13.37 -5.14
N GLU A 86 31.24 13.97 -4.16
CA GLU A 86 31.28 15.44 -3.93
C GLU A 86 31.48 16.28 -5.20
N GLY A 87 32.33 15.82 -6.13
CA GLY A 87 32.59 16.50 -7.40
C GLY A 87 31.42 16.52 -8.39
N ASP A 88 30.50 15.55 -8.33
CA ASP A 88 29.27 15.53 -9.14
C ASP A 88 28.13 16.32 -8.46
N ALA A 89 28.14 16.37 -7.13
CA ALA A 89 27.16 17.13 -6.35
C ALA A 89 27.34 18.65 -6.52
N TRP A 90 28.57 19.16 -6.49
CA TRP A 90 28.86 20.58 -6.74
C TRP A 90 28.41 21.02 -8.14
N LYS A 91 28.65 20.22 -9.18
CA LYS A 91 28.20 20.55 -10.55
C LYS A 91 26.69 20.75 -10.65
N ALA A 92 25.92 19.98 -9.87
CA ALA A 92 24.47 20.15 -9.82
C ALA A 92 24.07 21.46 -9.12
N VAL A 93 24.79 21.84 -8.06
CA VAL A 93 24.60 23.13 -7.37
C VAL A 93 24.99 24.29 -8.29
N GLU A 94 26.14 24.22 -8.96
CA GLU A 94 26.60 25.22 -9.91
C GLU A 94 25.61 25.42 -11.07
N LYS A 95 25.04 24.32 -11.60
CA LYS A 95 23.98 24.39 -12.60
C LYS A 95 22.74 25.12 -12.08
N ARG A 96 22.36 24.90 -10.82
CA ARG A 96 21.23 25.60 -10.18
C ARG A 96 21.56 27.05 -9.87
N PHE A 97 22.79 27.39 -9.49
CA PHE A 97 23.24 28.76 -9.34
C PHE A 97 23.01 29.55 -10.63
N ASN A 98 23.44 29.00 -11.77
CA ASN A 98 23.23 29.64 -13.08
C ASN A 98 21.73 29.79 -13.47
N GLN A 99 20.83 29.05 -12.83
CA GLN A 99 19.38 29.15 -13.07
C GLN A 99 18.70 30.19 -12.17
N TYR A 100 19.18 30.35 -10.93
CA TYR A 100 18.53 31.17 -9.91
C TYR A 100 19.27 32.49 -9.59
N ALA A 101 20.50 32.64 -10.07
CA ALA A 101 21.26 33.88 -9.92
C ALA A 101 20.72 34.98 -10.84
N ILE A 102 20.62 36.20 -10.29
CA ILE A 102 20.27 37.41 -11.02
C ILE A 102 21.52 38.30 -11.02
N ASP A 103 21.96 38.74 -12.19
CA ASP A 103 23.16 39.56 -12.36
C ASP A 103 24.44 38.97 -11.72
N GLY A 104 24.57 37.64 -11.73
CA GLY A 104 25.72 36.93 -11.17
C GLY A 104 25.72 36.77 -9.64
N THR A 105 24.63 37.17 -8.97
CA THR A 105 24.47 37.06 -7.51
C THR A 105 23.26 36.19 -7.16
N LEU A 106 23.37 35.42 -6.06
CA LEU A 106 22.29 34.59 -5.52
C LEU A 106 21.72 35.22 -4.26
N SER A 107 20.42 35.48 -4.25
CA SER A 107 19.71 36.04 -3.10
C SER A 107 19.46 34.99 -2.00
N ARG A 108 19.28 35.48 -0.75
CA ARG A 108 18.92 34.66 0.42
C ARG A 108 17.72 33.75 0.17
N GLU A 109 16.69 34.23 -0.53
CA GLU A 109 15.47 33.48 -0.82
C GLU A 109 15.70 32.29 -1.78
N ASN A 110 16.65 32.44 -2.70
CA ASN A 110 16.97 31.44 -3.71
C ASN A 110 18.07 30.47 -3.26
N PHE A 111 18.78 30.78 -2.17
CA PHE A 111 19.83 29.93 -1.60
C PHE A 111 19.36 28.51 -1.34
N GLY A 112 18.24 28.33 -0.63
CA GLY A 112 17.68 27.01 -0.35
C GLY A 112 17.40 26.19 -1.61
N ALA A 113 16.84 26.80 -2.65
CA ALA A 113 16.59 26.11 -3.94
C ALA A 113 17.91 25.70 -4.64
N CYS A 114 18.97 26.49 -4.48
CA CYS A 114 20.28 26.23 -5.06
C CYS A 114 21.01 25.05 -4.41
N ILE A 115 21.02 24.96 -3.07
CA ILE A 115 21.71 23.88 -2.34
C ILE A 115 20.89 22.59 -2.19
N GLY A 116 19.64 22.57 -2.68
CA GLY A 116 18.76 21.40 -2.59
C GLY A 116 17.88 21.34 -1.34
N MET A 117 17.71 22.48 -0.66
CA MET A 117 16.84 22.69 0.52
C MET A 117 15.60 23.54 0.19
N GLY A 118 15.09 23.46 -1.04
CA GLY A 118 13.99 24.31 -1.53
C GLY A 118 12.67 24.18 -0.75
N ASP A 119 12.44 23.02 -0.14
CA ASP A 119 11.25 22.75 0.69
C ASP A 119 11.31 23.39 2.09
N SER A 120 12.48 23.88 2.51
CA SER A 120 12.76 24.40 3.85
C SER A 120 13.42 25.78 3.79
N LYS A 121 12.72 26.76 3.17
CA LYS A 121 13.24 28.12 2.91
C LYS A 121 13.66 28.88 4.17
N GLU A 122 12.87 28.82 5.23
CA GLU A 122 13.18 29.51 6.51
C GLU A 122 14.50 28.98 7.09
N PHE A 123 14.62 27.66 7.21
CA PHE A 123 15.83 26.99 7.70
C PHE A 123 17.06 27.27 6.81
N ALA A 124 16.88 27.24 5.49
CA ALA A 124 17.98 27.54 4.56
C ALA A 124 18.41 29.01 4.63
N GLY A 125 17.49 29.93 4.90
CA GLY A 125 17.81 31.34 5.12
C GLY A 125 18.66 31.56 6.36
N GLU A 126 18.35 30.90 7.48
CA GLU A 126 19.19 31.00 8.68
C GLU A 126 20.57 30.35 8.48
N LEU A 127 20.63 29.22 7.77
CA LEU A 127 21.91 28.61 7.41
C LEU A 127 22.76 29.57 6.56
N PHE A 128 22.14 30.28 5.63
CA PHE A 128 22.81 31.32 4.84
C PHE A 128 23.36 32.44 5.73
N ASP A 129 22.55 32.95 6.65
CA ASP A 129 22.95 34.04 7.55
C ASP A 129 24.09 33.59 8.49
N ALA A 130 24.03 32.35 9.01
CA ALA A 130 25.08 31.78 9.84
C ALA A 130 26.40 31.61 9.09
N LEU A 131 26.37 31.10 7.85
CA LEU A 131 27.57 30.95 7.01
C LEU A 131 28.15 32.32 6.62
N ALA A 132 27.31 33.30 6.31
CA ALA A 132 27.73 34.66 6.02
C ALA A 132 28.41 35.31 7.23
N ARG A 133 27.82 35.18 8.43
CA ARG A 133 28.43 35.66 9.70
C ARG A 133 29.78 35.00 9.95
N ARG A 134 29.86 33.67 9.82
CA ARG A 134 31.08 32.89 10.07
C ARG A 134 32.24 33.29 9.14
N ARG A 135 31.93 33.60 7.88
CA ARG A 135 32.92 33.98 6.87
C ARG A 135 33.17 35.50 6.80
N GLY A 136 32.39 36.32 7.51
CA GLY A 136 32.47 37.77 7.45
C GLY A 136 32.06 38.36 6.10
N ILE A 137 31.17 37.69 5.38
CA ILE A 137 30.72 38.10 4.04
C ILE A 137 29.48 39.00 4.17
N SER A 138 29.51 40.19 3.54
CA SER A 138 28.35 41.08 3.49
C SER A 138 27.37 40.59 2.42
N ALA A 139 26.37 39.83 2.85
CA ALA A 139 25.43 39.14 1.96
C ALA A 139 24.17 39.98 1.62
N GLU A 140 24.14 41.29 1.93
CA GLU A 140 22.99 42.17 1.72
C GLU A 140 22.55 42.24 0.24
N ASN A 141 23.48 42.11 -0.70
CA ASN A 141 23.23 42.14 -2.15
C ASN A 141 23.25 40.74 -2.81
N GLY A 142 23.21 39.66 -2.01
CA GLY A 142 23.37 38.30 -2.48
C GLY A 142 24.84 37.84 -2.56
N ILE A 143 25.04 36.55 -2.79
CA ILE A 143 26.38 35.92 -2.83
C ILE A 143 26.80 35.57 -4.26
N THR A 144 28.09 35.70 -4.53
CA THR A 144 28.72 35.27 -5.77
C THR A 144 28.85 33.74 -5.83
N ARG A 145 29.23 33.20 -7.00
CA ARG A 145 29.42 31.76 -7.18
C ARG A 145 30.57 31.22 -6.33
N GLU A 146 31.64 32.01 -6.20
CA GLU A 146 32.82 31.68 -5.43
C GLU A 146 32.49 31.62 -3.93
N GLU A 147 31.73 32.58 -3.42
CA GLU A 147 31.23 32.59 -2.03
C GLU A 147 30.25 31.43 -1.77
N LEU A 148 29.37 31.12 -2.72
CA LEU A 148 28.52 29.93 -2.63
C LEU A 148 29.33 28.64 -2.56
N ARG A 149 30.48 28.58 -3.23
CA ARG A 149 31.37 27.42 -3.18
C ARG A 149 31.97 27.24 -1.79
N GLU A 150 32.39 28.33 -1.15
CA GLU A 150 32.87 28.28 0.23
C GLU A 150 31.78 27.78 1.18
N PHE A 151 30.54 28.27 1.01
CA PHE A 151 29.38 27.82 1.79
C PHE A 151 29.11 26.33 1.56
N TRP A 152 29.22 25.86 0.33
CA TRP A 152 29.04 24.44 0.02
C TRP A 152 30.13 23.57 0.64
N GLU A 153 31.39 24.00 0.63
CA GLU A 153 32.51 23.28 1.24
C GLU A 153 32.30 23.13 2.77
N ASP A 154 31.83 24.18 3.45
CA ASP A 154 31.52 24.13 4.89
C ASP A 154 30.37 23.18 5.22
N VAL A 155 29.30 23.20 4.41
CA VAL A 155 28.10 22.38 4.64
C VAL A 155 28.31 20.91 4.24
N SER A 156 29.21 20.65 3.29
CA SER A 156 29.52 19.30 2.81
C SER A 156 30.62 18.59 3.62
N ASP A 157 31.41 19.32 4.43
CA ASP A 157 32.43 18.75 5.32
C ASP A 157 31.85 17.58 6.15
N GLN A 158 32.60 16.48 6.29
CA GLN A 158 32.17 15.31 7.07
C GLN A 158 32.55 15.38 8.55
N ASP A 159 33.33 16.38 8.95
CA ASP A 159 33.70 16.57 10.34
C ASP A 159 32.49 16.96 11.21
N LEU A 160 32.28 16.22 12.30
CA LEU A 160 31.15 16.44 13.20
C LEU A 160 31.30 17.76 13.96
N ASP A 161 32.52 18.14 14.32
CA ASP A 161 32.76 19.33 15.13
C ASP A 161 32.49 20.57 14.26
N THR A 162 32.96 20.60 13.00
CA THR A 162 32.59 21.64 12.02
C THR A 162 31.07 21.78 11.89
N ARG A 163 30.35 20.67 11.70
CA ARG A 163 28.89 20.71 11.52
C ARG A 163 28.12 21.13 12.76
N LEU A 164 28.57 20.70 13.93
CA LEU A 164 28.00 21.12 15.21
C LEU A 164 28.19 22.62 15.40
N HIS A 165 29.38 23.15 15.09
CA HIS A 165 29.64 24.58 15.12
C HIS A 165 28.70 25.34 14.17
N ILE A 166 28.55 24.90 12.92
CA ILE A 166 27.62 25.54 11.97
C ILE A 166 26.19 25.50 12.50
N PHE A 167 25.78 24.40 13.13
CA PHE A 167 24.45 24.26 13.70
C PHE A 167 24.23 25.18 14.90
N PHE A 168 25.24 25.34 15.76
CA PHE A 168 25.20 26.27 16.87
C PHE A 168 25.20 27.71 16.37
N ASP A 169 26.03 28.07 15.40
CA ASP A 169 26.06 29.40 14.78
C ASP A 169 24.70 29.77 14.13
N MET A 170 23.95 28.76 13.70
CA MET A 170 22.57 28.92 13.20
C MET A 170 21.55 29.13 14.32
N CYS A 171 21.83 28.62 15.53
CA CYS A 171 21.01 28.86 16.71
C CYS A 171 21.34 30.19 17.40
N ASP A 172 22.61 30.57 17.40
CA ASP A 172 23.15 31.80 18.00
C ASP A 172 22.93 32.97 17.03
N LYS A 173 21.90 33.77 17.30
CA LYS A 173 21.49 34.86 16.40
C LYS A 173 22.29 36.12 16.64
N ASN A 174 22.70 36.35 17.89
CA ASN A 174 23.42 37.55 18.28
C ASN A 174 24.96 37.40 18.14
N GLY A 175 25.45 36.17 17.95
CA GLY A 175 26.85 35.83 17.77
C GLY A 175 27.68 35.92 19.05
N ASP A 176 27.05 35.83 20.23
CA ASP A 176 27.73 35.97 21.52
C ASP A 176 28.32 34.66 22.06
N GLY A 177 28.13 33.55 21.32
CA GLY A 177 28.61 32.23 21.69
C GLY A 177 27.76 31.51 22.74
N LYS A 178 26.55 32.01 23.02
CA LYS A 178 25.62 31.49 24.02
C LYS A 178 24.22 31.39 23.40
N LEU A 179 23.47 30.36 23.81
CA LEU A 179 22.09 30.16 23.35
C LEU A 179 21.11 30.47 24.48
N SER A 180 20.33 31.53 24.32
CA SER A 180 19.22 31.86 25.20
C SER A 180 17.99 30.95 24.96
N GLU A 181 17.07 30.91 25.91
CA GLU A 181 15.81 30.14 25.77
C GLU A 181 15.00 30.59 24.55
N ASP A 182 14.96 31.90 24.28
CA ASP A 182 14.24 32.47 23.14
C ASP A 182 14.86 32.04 21.79
N GLU A 183 16.20 31.99 21.70
CA GLU A 183 16.89 31.50 20.51
C GLU A 183 16.63 30.01 20.27
N VAL A 184 16.71 29.19 21.32
CA VAL A 184 16.38 27.75 21.24
C VAL A 184 14.94 27.55 20.75
N LYS A 185 13.99 28.32 21.30
CA LYS A 185 12.58 28.31 20.89
C LYS A 185 12.40 28.66 19.42
N GLU A 186 13.08 29.69 18.92
CA GLU A 186 13.00 30.07 17.51
C GLU A 186 13.49 28.95 16.58
N VAL A 187 14.60 28.29 16.92
CA VAL A 187 15.12 27.18 16.11
C VAL A 187 14.18 25.98 16.15
N ILE A 188 13.57 25.68 17.30
CA ILE A 188 12.52 24.65 17.39
C ILE A 188 11.35 24.98 16.46
N VAL A 189 10.89 26.24 16.42
CA VAL A 189 9.82 26.68 15.52
C VAL A 189 10.22 26.47 14.05
N MET A 190 11.46 26.77 13.67
CA MET A 190 11.96 26.60 12.31
C MET A 190 12.09 25.14 11.91
N SER A 191 12.66 24.31 12.78
CA SER A 191 12.70 22.85 12.61
C SER A 191 11.29 22.26 12.50
N ALA A 192 10.34 22.72 13.31
CA ALA A 192 8.94 22.31 13.25
C ALA A 192 8.28 22.71 11.91
N SER A 193 8.51 23.94 11.44
CA SER A 193 8.05 24.43 10.13
C SER A 193 8.61 23.56 9.00
N ALA A 194 9.92 23.31 8.99
CA ALA A 194 10.59 22.50 7.96
C ALA A 194 10.06 21.06 7.88
N ASN A 195 9.70 20.49 9.04
CA ASN A 195 9.17 19.13 9.16
C ASN A 195 7.64 19.03 9.16
N LYS A 196 6.93 20.15 8.96
CA LYS A 196 5.46 20.25 8.92
C LYS A 196 4.78 19.76 10.21
N LEU A 197 5.39 20.03 11.36
CA LEU A 197 4.90 19.67 12.69
C LEU A 197 4.18 20.86 13.36
N ALA A 198 2.91 21.04 13.04
CA ALA A 198 2.13 22.18 13.55
C ALA A 198 1.98 22.18 15.08
N ASN A 199 1.83 21.00 15.70
CA ASN A 199 1.68 20.87 17.15
C ASN A 199 2.98 21.25 17.88
N LEU A 200 4.12 20.76 17.37
CA LEU A 200 5.44 21.08 17.92
C LEU A 200 5.74 22.59 17.84
N LYS A 201 5.33 23.24 16.76
CA LYS A 201 5.43 24.70 16.58
C LYS A 201 4.64 25.48 17.63
N GLN A 202 3.48 25.00 18.06
CA GLN A 202 2.64 25.68 19.06
C GLN A 202 3.21 25.56 20.48
N HIS A 203 3.85 24.43 20.81
CA HIS A 203 4.42 24.17 22.13
C HIS A 203 5.94 24.40 22.19
N ALA A 204 6.52 25.10 21.22
CA ALA A 204 7.96 25.31 21.13
C ALA A 204 8.58 25.95 22.39
N ALA A 205 7.85 26.85 23.06
CA ALA A 205 8.31 27.45 24.32
C ALA A 205 8.46 26.41 25.45
N THR A 206 7.49 25.50 25.60
CA THR A 206 7.55 24.42 26.60
C THR A 206 8.69 23.43 26.31
N TYR A 207 8.99 23.21 25.04
CA TYR A 207 10.10 22.34 24.65
C TYR A 207 11.46 23.03 24.80
N ALA A 208 11.53 24.35 24.58
CA ALA A 208 12.73 25.13 24.87
C ALA A 208 13.03 25.12 26.37
N SER A 209 12.03 25.35 27.22
CA SER A 209 12.21 25.28 28.68
C SER A 209 12.68 23.89 29.13
N LEU A 210 12.18 22.81 28.51
CA LEU A 210 12.64 21.45 28.80
C LEU A 210 14.13 21.25 28.45
N ILE A 211 14.59 21.84 27.36
CA ILE A 211 16.01 21.79 26.97
C ILE A 211 16.86 22.61 27.96
N MET A 212 16.41 23.81 28.32
CA MET A 212 17.10 24.67 29.29
C MET A 212 17.22 23.99 30.65
N GLU A 213 16.16 23.32 31.12
CA GLU A 213 16.16 22.60 32.40
C GLU A 213 17.21 21.47 32.44
N GLU A 214 17.45 20.80 31.31
CA GLU A 214 18.41 19.69 31.21
C GLU A 214 19.84 20.14 30.91
N LEU A 215 20.01 21.24 30.15
CA LEU A 215 21.32 21.71 29.70
C LEU A 215 21.89 22.86 30.54
N ASP A 216 21.06 23.63 31.23
CA ASP A 216 21.44 24.72 32.13
C ASP A 216 20.97 24.43 33.58
N PRO A 217 21.57 23.44 34.26
CA PRO A 217 21.19 23.05 35.61
C PRO A 217 21.47 24.14 36.65
N ASP A 218 22.37 25.08 36.33
CA ASP A 218 22.78 26.18 37.20
C ASP A 218 21.91 27.44 37.01
N HIS A 219 20.92 27.40 36.10
CA HIS A 219 19.98 28.49 35.81
C HIS A 219 20.67 29.81 35.41
N LEU A 220 21.74 29.72 34.60
CA LEU A 220 22.47 30.86 34.06
C LEU A 220 21.67 31.61 32.98
N GLY A 221 20.63 30.98 32.42
CA GLY A 221 19.77 31.51 31.37
C GLY A 221 20.33 31.32 29.96
N TYR A 222 21.41 30.54 29.80
CA TYR A 222 22.03 30.29 28.51
C TYR A 222 22.73 28.93 28.42
N ILE A 223 22.87 28.42 27.19
CA ILE A 223 23.56 27.16 26.87
C ILE A 223 24.80 27.45 26.02
N GLU A 224 25.94 26.91 26.43
CA GLU A 224 27.22 26.96 25.70
C GLU A 224 27.37 25.74 24.77
N MET A 225 28.25 25.87 23.76
CA MET A 225 28.49 24.83 22.75
C MET A 225 28.70 23.42 23.34
N TRP A 226 29.54 23.30 24.36
CA TRP A 226 29.94 22.01 24.92
C TRP A 226 28.76 21.30 25.64
N GLN A 227 27.79 22.04 26.15
CA GLN A 227 26.56 21.50 26.75
C GLN A 227 25.68 20.88 25.65
N LEU A 228 25.47 21.61 24.55
CA LEU A 228 24.73 21.11 23.38
C LEU A 228 25.44 19.89 22.75
N GLU A 229 26.78 19.95 22.66
CA GLU A 229 27.63 18.86 22.16
C GLU A 229 27.44 17.58 22.97
N THR A 230 27.48 17.68 24.30
CA THR A 230 27.39 16.54 25.23
C THR A 230 26.09 15.77 25.01
N LEU A 231 25.00 16.49 24.79
CA LEU A 231 23.67 15.91 24.66
C LEU A 231 23.40 15.38 23.24
N LEU A 232 23.84 16.07 22.18
CA LEU A 232 23.80 15.54 20.82
C LEU A 232 24.70 14.29 20.65
N ARG A 233 25.86 14.25 21.31
CA ARG A 233 26.71 13.05 21.37
C ARG A 233 26.07 11.95 22.23
N GLY A 234 25.48 12.30 23.37
CA GLY A 234 24.82 11.37 24.29
C GLY A 234 23.65 10.62 23.64
N MET A 235 22.86 11.29 22.79
CA MET A 235 21.80 10.63 22.02
C MET A 235 22.33 9.60 21.03
N VAL A 236 23.45 9.91 20.36
CA VAL A 236 24.11 8.99 19.42
C VAL A 236 24.70 7.77 20.14
N SER A 237 25.15 7.94 21.40
CA SER A 237 25.69 6.87 22.25
C SER A 237 24.60 6.02 22.94
N SER A 238 23.44 6.60 23.27
CA SER A 238 22.33 5.86 23.92
C SER A 238 21.71 4.75 23.05
N GLU A 239 21.97 4.76 21.74
CA GLU A 239 21.65 3.67 20.82
C GLU A 239 22.64 2.48 20.87
N GLU A 240 23.48 2.35 21.91
CA GLU A 240 24.48 1.26 22.02
C GLU A 240 23.91 -0.17 22.16
N GLY A 241 22.59 -0.36 22.14
CA GLY A 241 21.96 -1.64 21.77
C GLY A 241 22.28 -2.12 20.34
N ASN A 242 22.85 -1.24 19.51
CA ASN A 242 23.19 -1.46 18.10
C ASN A 242 24.41 -2.37 17.81
N LYS A 243 24.96 -3.10 18.81
CA LYS A 243 25.90 -4.20 18.51
C LYS A 243 25.26 -5.26 17.60
N ILE A 244 23.94 -5.46 17.70
CA ILE A 244 23.18 -6.40 16.86
C ILE A 244 23.00 -5.85 15.42
N THR A 245 22.77 -4.55 15.23
CA THR A 245 22.58 -3.93 13.91
C THR A 245 23.87 -3.84 13.10
N LYS A 246 25.04 -3.60 13.71
CA LYS A 246 26.33 -3.69 13.02
C LYS A 246 26.64 -5.13 12.59
N LYS A 247 26.33 -6.12 13.43
CA LYS A 247 26.39 -7.56 13.06
C LYS A 247 25.42 -7.89 11.93
N THR A 248 24.22 -7.31 11.93
CA THR A 248 23.16 -7.55 10.93
C THR A 248 23.46 -6.87 9.59
N GLN A 249 24.04 -5.66 9.57
CA GLN A 249 24.49 -4.99 8.35
C GLN A 249 25.72 -5.66 7.72
N THR A 250 26.68 -6.10 8.55
CA THR A 250 27.81 -6.90 8.07
C THR A 250 27.34 -8.26 7.59
N LEU A 251 26.39 -8.93 8.26
CA LEU A 251 25.78 -10.18 7.79
C LEU A 251 24.96 -10.00 6.50
N ALA A 252 24.20 -8.90 6.35
CA ALA A 252 23.47 -8.59 5.13
C ALA A 252 24.40 -8.28 3.95
N ARG A 253 25.61 -7.73 4.20
CA ARG A 253 26.67 -7.56 3.20
C ARG A 253 27.49 -8.83 2.95
N THR A 254 27.65 -9.72 3.95
CA THR A 254 28.44 -10.97 3.83
C THR A 254 27.60 -12.19 3.46
N MET A 255 26.27 -12.10 3.53
CA MET A 255 25.35 -13.00 2.85
C MET A 255 25.50 -12.77 1.36
N ILE A 256 26.54 -13.34 0.77
CA ILE A 256 26.55 -13.63 -0.66
C ILE A 256 25.39 -14.61 -0.86
N PRO A 257 24.29 -14.20 -1.52
CA PRO A 257 23.15 -15.08 -1.68
C PRO A 257 23.58 -16.35 -2.42
N LYS A 258 22.98 -17.49 -2.07
CA LYS A 258 23.13 -18.76 -2.82
C LYS A 258 22.86 -18.59 -4.33
N GLN A 259 22.21 -17.48 -4.72
CA GLN A 259 22.00 -16.99 -6.09
C GLN A 259 23.28 -16.77 -6.94
N TYR A 260 24.48 -16.75 -6.36
CA TYR A 260 25.73 -16.55 -7.12
C TYR A 260 26.43 -17.85 -7.55
N ARG A 261 25.87 -19.04 -7.27
CA ARG A 261 26.55 -20.31 -7.58
C ARG A 261 26.37 -20.86 -9.00
N THR A 262 25.45 -20.33 -9.82
CA THR A 262 25.35 -20.48 -11.30
C THR A 262 24.01 -19.91 -11.82
N PRO A 263 23.93 -19.42 -13.08
CA PRO A 263 22.68 -18.93 -13.68
C PRO A 263 21.58 -20.02 -13.76
N VAL A 264 21.96 -21.29 -13.93
CA VAL A 264 21.04 -22.43 -13.97
C VAL A 264 20.44 -22.72 -12.59
N SER A 265 21.26 -22.75 -11.53
CA SER A 265 20.77 -22.93 -10.16
C SER A 265 19.83 -21.80 -9.73
N LYS A 266 20.11 -20.55 -10.14
CA LYS A 266 19.23 -19.39 -9.92
C LYS A 266 17.89 -19.53 -10.65
N PHE A 267 17.89 -20.04 -11.88
CA PHE A 267 16.66 -20.29 -12.62
C PHE A 267 15.83 -21.41 -11.98
N VAL A 268 16.46 -22.53 -11.61
CA VAL A 268 15.79 -23.68 -11.00
C VAL A 268 15.21 -23.34 -9.63
N SER A 269 16.00 -22.73 -8.73
CA SER A 269 15.51 -22.32 -7.40
C SER A 269 14.36 -21.32 -7.49
N ARG A 270 14.49 -20.29 -8.34
CA ARG A 270 13.44 -19.28 -8.55
C ARG A 270 12.16 -19.88 -9.12
N ASN A 271 12.26 -20.82 -10.07
CA ASN A 271 11.08 -21.46 -10.64
C ASN A 271 10.47 -22.47 -9.68
N SER A 272 11.28 -23.25 -8.96
CA SER A 272 10.82 -24.18 -7.93
C SER A 272 10.02 -23.46 -6.85
N GLU A 273 10.52 -22.33 -6.34
CA GLU A 273 9.77 -21.54 -5.35
C GLU A 273 8.53 -20.88 -5.94
N LYS A 274 8.59 -20.34 -7.15
CA LYS A 274 7.38 -19.82 -7.82
C LYS A 274 6.31 -20.90 -8.02
N ILE A 275 6.73 -22.12 -8.36
CA ILE A 275 5.83 -23.27 -8.48
C ILE A 275 5.27 -23.59 -7.10
N HIS A 276 6.10 -23.63 -6.05
CA HIS A 276 5.65 -23.94 -4.70
C HIS A 276 4.71 -22.87 -4.14
N GLU A 277 4.96 -21.58 -4.36
CA GLU A 277 4.07 -20.48 -3.95
C GLU A 277 2.74 -20.51 -4.68
N ASN A 278 2.74 -20.87 -5.97
CA ASN A 278 1.56 -20.79 -6.83
C ASN A 278 1.00 -22.16 -7.22
N TRP A 279 1.38 -23.23 -6.53
CA TRP A 279 1.07 -24.61 -6.96
C TRP A 279 -0.43 -24.84 -7.09
N ARG A 280 -1.23 -24.26 -6.18
CA ARG A 280 -2.70 -24.30 -6.21
C ARG A 280 -3.27 -23.66 -7.46
N ARG A 281 -2.73 -22.50 -7.85
CA ARG A 281 -3.13 -21.77 -9.07
C ARG A 281 -2.77 -22.59 -10.30
N ILE A 282 -1.55 -23.11 -10.35
CA ILE A 282 -1.06 -23.93 -11.46
C ILE A 282 -1.93 -25.17 -11.62
N TRP A 283 -2.22 -25.88 -10.52
CA TRP A 283 -3.09 -27.05 -10.50
C TRP A 283 -4.47 -26.76 -11.09
N VAL A 284 -5.16 -25.74 -10.60
CA VAL A 284 -6.52 -25.38 -11.08
C VAL A 284 -6.50 -24.95 -12.55
N LEU A 285 -5.49 -24.17 -12.97
CA LEU A 285 -5.36 -23.75 -14.36
C LEU A 285 -5.09 -24.93 -15.30
N THR A 286 -4.20 -25.85 -14.90
CA THR A 286 -3.93 -27.06 -15.66
C THR A 286 -5.18 -27.92 -15.76
N LEU A 287 -5.90 -28.14 -14.66
CA LEU A 287 -7.16 -28.89 -14.67
C LEU A 287 -8.19 -28.27 -15.62
N TRP A 288 -8.39 -26.95 -15.54
CA TRP A 288 -9.32 -26.22 -16.41
C TRP A 288 -8.93 -26.31 -17.89
N LEU A 289 -7.64 -26.19 -18.23
CA LEU A 289 -7.13 -26.34 -19.59
C LEU A 289 -7.31 -27.78 -20.11
N CYS A 290 -7.00 -28.78 -19.28
CA CYS A 290 -7.20 -30.19 -19.60
C CYS A 290 -8.66 -30.51 -19.91
N VAL A 291 -9.61 -30.00 -19.10
CA VAL A 291 -11.04 -30.19 -19.35
C VAL A 291 -11.48 -29.52 -20.66
N ASN A 292 -11.04 -28.29 -20.92
CA ASN A 292 -11.35 -27.61 -22.19
C ASN A 292 -10.80 -28.36 -23.40
N PHE A 293 -9.54 -28.82 -23.33
CA PHE A 293 -8.92 -29.58 -24.41
C PHE A 293 -9.62 -30.92 -24.63
N ALA A 294 -9.95 -31.65 -23.56
CA ALA A 294 -10.67 -32.92 -23.63
C ALA A 294 -12.05 -32.74 -24.27
N LEU A 295 -12.82 -31.73 -23.85
CA LEU A 295 -14.13 -31.41 -24.42
C LEU A 295 -14.02 -31.03 -25.90
N PHE A 296 -13.03 -30.19 -26.24
CA PHE A 296 -12.77 -29.79 -27.62
C PHE A 296 -12.45 -31.00 -28.50
N ALA A 297 -11.49 -31.84 -28.10
CA ALA A 297 -11.06 -33.01 -28.83
C ALA A 297 -12.18 -34.07 -28.96
N TRP A 298 -12.92 -34.32 -27.87
CA TRP A 298 -14.06 -35.23 -27.87
C TRP A 298 -15.12 -34.77 -28.87
N LYS A 299 -15.51 -33.49 -28.81
CA LYS A 299 -16.54 -32.96 -29.70
C LYS A 299 -16.09 -32.92 -31.15
N PHE A 300 -14.83 -32.56 -31.39
CA PHE A 300 -14.22 -32.59 -32.71
C PHE A 300 -14.29 -34.00 -33.32
N ARG A 301 -13.90 -35.03 -32.56
CA ARG A 301 -13.95 -36.44 -33.00
C ARG A 301 -15.39 -36.90 -33.24
N GLN A 302 -16.33 -36.56 -32.35
CA GLN A 302 -17.74 -36.88 -32.50
C GLN A 302 -18.31 -36.34 -33.82
N TRP A 303 -18.01 -35.09 -34.16
CA TRP A 303 -18.56 -34.45 -35.36
C TRP A 303 -17.84 -34.84 -36.65
N LYS A 304 -16.58 -35.30 -36.57
CA LYS A 304 -15.88 -35.90 -37.71
C LYS A 304 -16.55 -37.18 -38.20
N GLN A 305 -17.20 -37.93 -37.32
CA GLN A 305 -17.88 -39.20 -37.64
C GLN A 305 -19.33 -39.04 -38.11
N LYS A 306 -19.87 -37.81 -38.16
CA LYS A 306 -21.27 -37.57 -38.60
C LYS A 306 -21.35 -37.29 -40.10
N ARG A 307 -22.46 -37.69 -40.74
CA ARG A 307 -22.71 -37.45 -42.18
C ARG A 307 -22.62 -35.96 -42.59
N ALA A 308 -22.97 -35.04 -41.68
CA ALA A 308 -22.83 -33.60 -41.91
C ALA A 308 -21.38 -33.15 -42.18
N PHE A 309 -20.37 -33.93 -41.77
CA PHE A 309 -18.97 -33.69 -42.07
C PHE A 309 -18.66 -33.76 -43.58
N GLU A 310 -19.37 -34.60 -44.34
CA GLU A 310 -19.15 -34.76 -45.79
C GLU A 310 -19.47 -33.48 -46.59
N VAL A 311 -20.25 -32.57 -46.01
CA VAL A 311 -20.63 -31.27 -46.61
C VAL A 311 -19.74 -30.14 -46.09
N MET A 312 -19.64 -29.99 -44.77
CA MET A 312 -18.97 -28.82 -44.16
C MET A 312 -17.48 -29.07 -43.82
N GLY A 313 -17.05 -30.32 -43.73
CA GLY A 313 -15.69 -30.72 -43.40
C GLY A 313 -15.24 -30.24 -42.00
N TYR A 314 -13.94 -29.94 -41.88
CA TYR A 314 -13.31 -29.56 -40.60
C TYR A 314 -13.88 -28.30 -39.95
N CYS A 315 -14.46 -27.37 -40.73
CA CYS A 315 -15.09 -26.17 -40.21
C CYS A 315 -16.26 -26.48 -39.27
N LEU A 316 -17.01 -27.56 -39.54
CA LEU A 316 -18.08 -28.02 -38.65
C LEU A 316 -17.51 -28.54 -37.34
N CYS A 317 -16.45 -29.35 -37.41
CA CYS A 317 -15.81 -29.90 -36.23
C CYS A 317 -15.23 -28.80 -35.33
N LEU A 318 -14.54 -27.82 -35.91
CA LEU A 318 -13.99 -26.68 -35.18
C LEU A 318 -15.10 -25.82 -34.56
N ALA A 319 -16.15 -25.48 -35.32
CA ALA A 319 -17.26 -24.70 -34.81
C ALA A 319 -17.99 -25.41 -33.65
N LYS A 320 -18.24 -26.71 -33.77
CA LYS A 320 -18.92 -27.49 -32.72
C LYS A 320 -18.02 -27.74 -31.51
N ALA A 321 -16.72 -27.94 -31.71
CA ALA A 321 -15.76 -28.08 -30.62
C ALA A 321 -15.60 -26.79 -29.81
N ALA A 322 -15.44 -25.63 -30.49
CA ALA A 322 -15.45 -24.33 -29.85
C ALA A 322 -16.79 -24.02 -29.16
N GLY A 323 -17.92 -24.43 -29.77
CA GLY A 323 -19.23 -24.31 -29.14
C GLY A 323 -19.39 -25.13 -27.86
N GLU A 324 -18.72 -26.29 -27.76
CA GLU A 324 -18.77 -27.12 -26.55
C GLU A 324 -17.92 -26.54 -25.42
N THR A 325 -16.73 -26.04 -25.72
CA THR A 325 -15.90 -25.33 -24.73
C THR A 325 -16.54 -24.02 -24.28
N LEU A 326 -17.26 -23.33 -25.17
CA LEU A 326 -18.06 -22.15 -24.80
C LEU A 326 -19.14 -22.48 -23.78
N LYS A 327 -19.91 -23.55 -23.96
CA LYS A 327 -20.93 -23.97 -22.97
C LYS A 327 -20.30 -24.19 -21.59
N PHE A 328 -19.18 -24.89 -21.53
CA PHE A 328 -18.48 -25.14 -20.28
C PHE A 328 -17.99 -23.84 -19.63
N ASN A 329 -17.34 -22.95 -20.38
CA ASN A 329 -16.82 -21.70 -19.83
C ASN A 329 -17.93 -20.71 -19.45
N MET A 330 -19.02 -20.65 -20.22
CA MET A 330 -20.22 -19.87 -19.88
C MET A 330 -20.91 -20.44 -18.63
N ALA A 331 -20.87 -21.75 -18.39
CA ALA A 331 -21.35 -22.31 -17.13
C ALA A 331 -20.41 -21.98 -15.96
N LEU A 332 -19.10 -22.13 -16.16
CA LEU A 332 -18.08 -21.98 -15.13
C LEU A 332 -17.91 -20.52 -14.66
N ILE A 333 -18.06 -19.53 -15.54
CA ILE A 333 -17.81 -18.10 -15.23
C ILE A 333 -18.70 -17.54 -14.11
N LEU A 334 -19.86 -18.17 -13.85
CA LEU A 334 -20.78 -17.83 -12.76
C LEU A 334 -20.27 -18.27 -11.38
N LEU A 335 -19.51 -19.35 -11.29
CA LEU A 335 -19.05 -19.88 -9.99
C LEU A 335 -18.07 -18.94 -9.27
N PRO A 336 -17.07 -18.33 -9.93
CA PRO A 336 -16.15 -17.41 -9.29
C PRO A 336 -16.79 -16.14 -8.70
N VAL A 337 -17.99 -15.77 -9.16
CA VAL A 337 -18.72 -14.60 -8.63
C VAL A 337 -19.67 -14.96 -7.49
N CYS A 338 -19.77 -16.24 -7.14
CA CYS A 338 -20.55 -16.74 -6.00
C CYS A 338 -19.78 -16.57 -4.67
N ARG A 339 -19.53 -15.33 -4.24
CA ARG A 339 -18.63 -14.97 -3.13
C ARG A 339 -18.97 -15.68 -1.82
N ARG A 340 -20.25 -15.74 -1.42
CA ARG A 340 -20.64 -16.33 -0.12
C ARG A 340 -20.41 -17.85 -0.13
N THR A 341 -20.75 -18.50 -1.23
CA THR A 341 -20.50 -19.92 -1.43
C THR A 341 -19.00 -20.22 -1.39
N LEU A 342 -18.19 -19.41 -2.08
CA LEU A 342 -16.73 -19.55 -2.09
C LEU A 342 -16.09 -19.29 -0.72
N THR A 343 -16.61 -18.33 0.06
CA THR A 343 -16.15 -18.09 1.43
C THR A 343 -16.39 -19.32 2.32
N LYS A 344 -17.58 -19.94 2.25
CA LYS A 344 -17.86 -21.18 2.98
C LYS A 344 -16.95 -22.33 2.53
N LEU A 345 -16.78 -22.51 1.23
CA LEU A 345 -15.91 -23.56 0.68
C LEU A 345 -14.43 -23.35 1.05
N ARG A 346 -13.98 -22.10 1.20
CA ARG A 346 -12.63 -21.76 1.65
C ARG A 346 -12.31 -22.28 3.05
N GLU A 347 -13.30 -22.36 3.94
CA GLU A 347 -13.11 -22.86 5.31
C GLU A 347 -13.06 -24.40 5.38
N THR A 348 -13.43 -25.08 4.30
CA THR A 348 -13.37 -26.56 4.21
C THR A 348 -12.01 -27.06 3.70
N PHE A 349 -11.85 -28.38 3.61
CA PHE A 349 -10.67 -29.02 3.01
C PHE A 349 -10.37 -28.51 1.59
N LEU A 350 -11.38 -28.07 0.83
CA LEU A 350 -11.21 -27.54 -0.52
C LEU A 350 -10.36 -26.27 -0.56
N GLY A 351 -10.37 -25.46 0.51
CA GLY A 351 -9.52 -24.28 0.62
C GLY A 351 -8.00 -24.58 0.66
N THR A 352 -7.64 -25.84 0.94
CA THR A 352 -6.24 -26.30 0.88
C THR A 352 -5.78 -26.61 -0.54
N MET A 353 -6.69 -26.98 -1.44
CA MET A 353 -6.41 -27.33 -2.83
C MET A 353 -6.72 -26.22 -3.83
N ILE A 354 -7.80 -25.46 -3.60
CA ILE A 354 -8.31 -24.44 -4.52
C ILE A 354 -8.03 -23.03 -3.95
N PRO A 355 -7.38 -22.13 -4.72
CA PRO A 355 -7.12 -20.76 -4.28
C PRO A 355 -8.37 -19.88 -4.48
N PHE A 356 -9.36 -20.01 -3.61
CA PHE A 356 -10.63 -19.27 -3.70
C PHE A 356 -10.47 -17.74 -3.66
N ASP A 357 -9.37 -17.23 -3.08
CA ASP A 357 -9.07 -15.79 -3.01
C ASP A 357 -8.77 -15.16 -4.39
N ASP A 358 -8.41 -15.97 -5.39
CA ASP A 358 -8.14 -15.51 -6.76
C ASP A 358 -9.34 -15.67 -7.71
N ASN A 359 -10.54 -15.90 -7.17
CA ASN A 359 -11.77 -16.12 -7.93
C ASN A 359 -12.00 -15.06 -9.04
N ILE A 360 -11.82 -13.77 -8.76
CA ILE A 360 -12.03 -12.71 -9.76
C ILE A 360 -10.94 -12.72 -10.84
N ASN A 361 -9.71 -13.12 -10.52
CA ASN A 361 -8.65 -13.27 -11.53
C ASN A 361 -8.97 -14.46 -12.44
N PHE A 362 -9.47 -15.55 -11.88
CA PHE A 362 -9.94 -16.71 -12.65
C PHE A 362 -11.16 -16.37 -13.51
N HIS A 363 -12.12 -15.60 -13.01
CA HIS A 363 -13.27 -15.10 -13.78
C HIS A 363 -12.84 -14.35 -15.06
N LYS A 364 -11.85 -13.45 -14.95
CA LYS A 364 -11.30 -12.72 -16.11
C LYS A 364 -10.63 -13.64 -17.12
N LEU A 365 -9.93 -14.67 -16.65
CA LEU A 365 -9.30 -15.65 -17.53
C LEU A 365 -10.33 -16.48 -18.29
N ILE A 366 -11.41 -16.91 -17.62
CA ILE A 366 -12.53 -17.60 -18.28
C ILE A 366 -13.19 -16.68 -19.30
N ALA A 367 -13.38 -15.39 -18.99
CA ALA A 367 -13.91 -14.41 -19.93
C ALA A 367 -13.05 -14.31 -21.20
N LEU A 368 -11.72 -14.30 -21.06
CA LEU A 368 -10.80 -14.34 -22.22
C LEU A 368 -10.98 -15.61 -23.06
N ALA A 369 -11.13 -16.78 -22.42
CA ALA A 369 -11.39 -18.02 -23.13
C ALA A 369 -12.74 -18.00 -23.86
N ILE A 370 -13.77 -17.37 -23.29
CA ILE A 370 -15.07 -17.16 -23.94
C ILE A 370 -14.92 -16.28 -25.19
N VAL A 371 -14.12 -15.21 -25.15
CA VAL A 371 -13.84 -14.39 -26.34
C VAL A 371 -13.20 -15.22 -27.43
N ILE A 372 -12.12 -15.95 -27.10
CA ILE A 372 -11.40 -16.79 -28.08
C ILE A 372 -12.34 -17.85 -28.66
N GLY A 373 -13.10 -18.56 -27.82
CA GLY A 373 -14.07 -19.55 -28.25
C GLY A 373 -15.16 -18.97 -29.15
N THR A 374 -15.66 -17.76 -28.83
CA THR A 374 -16.70 -17.07 -29.60
C THR A 374 -16.20 -16.66 -30.98
N CYS A 375 -14.97 -16.13 -31.06
CA CYS A 375 -14.34 -15.81 -32.33
C CYS A 375 -14.18 -17.04 -33.23
N VAL A 376 -13.68 -18.15 -32.68
CA VAL A 376 -13.53 -19.41 -33.44
C VAL A 376 -14.89 -19.97 -33.85
N HIS A 377 -15.86 -20.05 -32.92
CA HIS A 377 -17.19 -20.59 -33.18
C HIS A 377 -17.94 -19.79 -34.27
N THR A 378 -17.99 -18.47 -34.10
CA THR A 378 -18.70 -17.57 -35.01
C THR A 378 -17.98 -17.48 -36.35
N GLY A 379 -16.65 -17.32 -36.34
CA GLY A 379 -15.85 -17.27 -37.55
C GLY A 379 -16.05 -18.51 -38.40
N MET A 380 -15.92 -19.71 -37.82
CA MET A 380 -16.14 -20.96 -38.57
C MET A 380 -17.59 -21.11 -39.08
N HIS A 381 -18.58 -20.58 -38.38
CA HIS A 381 -19.97 -20.59 -38.85
C HIS A 381 -20.18 -19.63 -40.03
N ALA A 382 -19.83 -18.36 -39.86
CA ALA A 382 -20.06 -17.31 -40.86
C ALA A 382 -19.18 -17.49 -42.11
N THR A 383 -17.88 -17.72 -41.95
CA THR A 383 -16.94 -17.70 -43.07
C THR A 383 -16.78 -19.04 -43.78
N CYS A 384 -17.22 -20.15 -43.17
CA CYS A 384 -17.02 -21.48 -43.76
C CYS A 384 -18.29 -22.34 -43.79
N ASN A 385 -18.95 -22.59 -42.66
CA ASN A 385 -20.08 -23.52 -42.64
C ASN A 385 -21.26 -23.01 -43.45
N PHE A 386 -21.62 -21.72 -43.32
CA PHE A 386 -22.73 -21.14 -44.06
C PHE A 386 -22.46 -21.16 -45.56
N LEU A 387 -21.27 -20.73 -46.00
CA LEU A 387 -20.86 -20.81 -47.41
C LEU A 387 -20.91 -22.24 -47.97
N LYS A 388 -20.43 -23.22 -47.21
CA LYS A 388 -20.44 -24.63 -47.66
C LYS A 388 -21.85 -25.23 -47.72
N ILE A 389 -22.77 -24.76 -46.87
CA ILE A 389 -24.18 -25.18 -46.93
C ILE A 389 -24.84 -24.60 -48.19
N THR A 390 -24.61 -23.32 -48.48
CA THR A 390 -25.23 -22.64 -49.62
C THR A 390 -24.66 -23.10 -50.96
N SER A 391 -23.37 -23.43 -51.02
CA SER A 391 -22.69 -23.87 -52.25
C SER A 391 -22.72 -25.40 -52.46
N CYS A 392 -23.39 -26.16 -51.59
CA CYS A 392 -23.49 -27.61 -51.72
C CYS A 392 -24.39 -28.01 -52.89
N PRO A 393 -24.03 -29.01 -53.73
CA PRO A 393 -24.93 -29.56 -54.74
C PRO A 393 -26.26 -30.01 -54.12
N SER A 394 -27.39 -29.63 -54.74
CA SER A 394 -28.72 -29.82 -54.13
C SER A 394 -29.06 -31.29 -53.84
N ASN A 395 -28.61 -32.23 -54.66
CA ASN A 395 -28.76 -33.68 -54.39
C ASN A 395 -28.06 -34.13 -53.09
N LYS A 396 -26.84 -33.66 -52.85
CA LYS A 396 -26.05 -33.94 -51.65
C LYS A 396 -26.62 -33.22 -50.42
N PHE A 397 -27.13 -32.00 -50.62
CA PHE A 397 -27.84 -31.27 -49.56
C PHE A 397 -29.12 -32.01 -49.13
N MET A 398 -29.99 -32.39 -50.07
CA MET A 398 -31.28 -33.03 -49.76
C MET A 398 -31.12 -34.37 -49.05
N SER A 399 -30.10 -35.15 -49.42
CA SER A 399 -29.84 -36.46 -48.80
C SER A 399 -29.22 -36.36 -47.39
N ILE A 400 -28.33 -35.39 -47.15
CA ILE A 400 -27.56 -35.32 -45.89
C ILE A 400 -28.15 -34.29 -44.90
N LEU A 401 -28.53 -33.11 -45.39
CA LEU A 401 -28.98 -31.97 -44.58
C LEU A 401 -30.47 -31.67 -44.75
N GLY A 402 -31.11 -32.18 -45.81
CA GLY A 402 -32.53 -31.99 -46.13
C GLY A 402 -33.48 -32.20 -44.95
N PRO A 403 -33.36 -33.29 -44.17
CA PRO A 403 -34.21 -33.50 -42.99
C PRO A 403 -34.08 -32.40 -41.94
N GLY A 404 -32.93 -31.71 -41.85
CA GLY A 404 -32.66 -30.63 -40.90
C GLY A 404 -33.31 -29.30 -41.30
N PHE A 405 -33.41 -29.03 -42.61
CA PHE A 405 -33.87 -27.76 -43.20
C PHE A 405 -35.22 -27.90 -43.94
N SER A 406 -36.06 -28.86 -43.55
CA SER A 406 -37.36 -29.11 -44.17
C SER A 406 -37.28 -29.27 -45.70
N TYR A 407 -36.22 -29.94 -46.17
CA TYR A 407 -35.93 -30.18 -47.59
C TYR A 407 -35.87 -28.92 -48.46
N ARG A 408 -35.56 -27.76 -47.87
CA ARG A 408 -35.29 -26.51 -48.58
C ARG A 408 -33.85 -26.08 -48.32
N GLN A 409 -33.07 -25.90 -49.39
CA GLN A 409 -31.70 -25.38 -49.26
C GLN A 409 -31.75 -23.88 -48.94
N PRO A 410 -31.22 -23.44 -47.80
CA PRO A 410 -31.28 -22.04 -47.41
C PRO A 410 -30.21 -21.21 -48.15
N SER A 411 -30.50 -19.94 -48.37
CA SER A 411 -29.50 -18.95 -48.76
C SER A 411 -28.63 -18.52 -47.56
N TYR A 412 -27.55 -17.78 -47.82
CA TYR A 412 -26.69 -17.25 -46.74
C TYR A 412 -27.47 -16.30 -45.83
N ASP A 413 -28.34 -15.47 -46.42
CA ASP A 413 -29.20 -14.55 -45.70
C ASP A 413 -30.22 -15.29 -44.82
N ASP A 414 -30.85 -16.35 -45.35
CA ASP A 414 -31.76 -17.21 -44.57
C ASP A 414 -31.07 -17.82 -43.33
N LEU A 415 -29.79 -18.16 -43.44
CA LEU A 415 -28.99 -18.69 -42.33
C LEU A 415 -28.67 -17.62 -41.28
N LEU A 416 -28.45 -16.36 -41.67
CA LEU A 416 -28.26 -15.25 -40.74
C LEU A 416 -29.54 -14.85 -40.03
N HIS A 417 -30.66 -14.79 -40.76
CA HIS A 417 -31.99 -14.47 -40.22
C HIS A 417 -32.66 -15.63 -39.46
N SER A 418 -32.03 -16.81 -39.46
CA SER A 418 -32.45 -17.91 -38.62
C SER A 418 -32.38 -17.56 -37.12
N ILE A 419 -33.14 -18.29 -36.29
CA ILE A 419 -33.11 -18.09 -34.83
C ILE A 419 -31.68 -18.23 -34.27
N PRO A 420 -30.87 -19.26 -34.61
CA PRO A 420 -29.48 -19.33 -34.16
C PRO A 420 -28.60 -18.18 -34.68
N GLY A 421 -28.84 -17.70 -35.90
CA GLY A 421 -28.09 -16.58 -36.49
C GLY A 421 -28.35 -15.27 -35.75
N ILE A 422 -29.61 -14.86 -35.62
CA ILE A 422 -30.01 -13.63 -34.93
C ILE A 422 -29.59 -13.65 -33.46
N THR A 423 -29.86 -14.74 -32.75
CA THR A 423 -29.45 -14.88 -31.33
C THR A 423 -27.93 -14.83 -31.19
N GLY A 424 -27.18 -15.45 -32.10
CA GLY A 424 -25.72 -15.40 -32.14
C GLY A 424 -25.18 -13.97 -32.29
N ILE A 425 -25.71 -13.22 -33.26
CA ILE A 425 -25.32 -11.83 -33.52
C ILE A 425 -25.63 -10.94 -32.31
N LEU A 426 -26.85 -11.02 -31.76
CA LEU A 426 -27.24 -10.24 -30.58
C LEU A 426 -26.37 -10.54 -29.36
N MET A 427 -26.05 -11.82 -29.11
CA MET A 427 -25.14 -12.20 -28.04
C MET A 427 -23.75 -11.57 -28.23
N ILE A 428 -23.19 -11.60 -29.45
CA ILE A 428 -21.88 -11.00 -29.74
C ILE A 428 -21.90 -9.49 -29.48
N VAL A 429 -22.94 -8.78 -29.92
CA VAL A 429 -23.07 -7.33 -29.71
C VAL A 429 -23.11 -6.99 -28.22
N PHE A 430 -23.95 -7.66 -27.44
CA PHE A 430 -24.05 -7.41 -26.00
C PHE A 430 -22.79 -7.81 -25.24
N MET A 431 -22.15 -8.93 -25.61
CA MET A 431 -20.88 -9.34 -25.00
C MET A 431 -19.75 -8.39 -25.35
N ALA A 432 -19.65 -7.94 -26.61
CA ALA A 432 -18.62 -6.98 -27.03
C ALA A 432 -18.75 -5.64 -26.27
N PHE A 433 -19.98 -5.14 -26.13
CA PHE A 433 -20.27 -3.94 -25.34
C PHE A 433 -19.89 -4.13 -23.86
N SER A 434 -20.34 -5.22 -23.24
CA SER A 434 -20.07 -5.53 -21.83
C SER A 434 -18.59 -5.74 -21.52
N PHE A 435 -17.88 -6.51 -22.36
CA PHE A 435 -16.47 -6.83 -22.15
C PHE A 435 -15.57 -5.62 -22.37
N THR A 436 -15.90 -4.73 -23.31
CA THR A 436 -15.17 -3.47 -23.53
C THR A 436 -15.23 -2.59 -22.28
N LEU A 437 -16.42 -2.40 -21.72
CA LEU A 437 -16.63 -1.61 -20.50
C LEU A 437 -16.07 -2.27 -19.23
N ALA A 438 -15.88 -3.59 -19.24
CA ALA A 438 -15.24 -4.33 -18.16
C ALA A 438 -13.70 -4.23 -18.14
N THR A 439 -13.08 -3.70 -19.20
CA THR A 439 -11.62 -3.50 -19.24
C THR A 439 -11.15 -2.48 -18.19
N HIS A 440 -9.89 -2.62 -17.74
CA HIS A 440 -9.34 -1.79 -16.67
C HIS A 440 -9.39 -0.29 -17.01
N SER A 441 -9.09 0.06 -18.26
CA SER A 441 -9.02 1.44 -18.75
C SER A 441 -10.38 2.16 -18.69
N PHE A 442 -11.46 1.50 -19.10
CA PHE A 442 -12.82 2.07 -19.07
C PHE A 442 -13.42 2.05 -17.67
N ARG A 443 -13.24 0.96 -16.92
CA ARG A 443 -13.79 0.81 -15.56
C ARG A 443 -13.21 1.81 -14.56
N ARG A 444 -11.91 2.11 -14.65
CA ARG A 444 -11.24 3.08 -13.76
C ARG A 444 -11.26 4.52 -14.29
N ASN A 445 -12.01 4.77 -15.37
CA ASN A 445 -12.10 6.07 -16.03
C ASN A 445 -10.72 6.68 -16.36
N VAL A 446 -9.78 5.84 -16.84
CA VAL A 446 -8.45 6.29 -17.26
C VAL A 446 -8.53 6.96 -18.64
N ILE A 447 -9.43 6.47 -19.49
CA ILE A 447 -9.70 7.04 -20.82
C ILE A 447 -10.83 8.05 -20.68
N LYS A 448 -10.51 9.34 -20.83
CA LYS A 448 -11.52 10.41 -20.89
C LYS A 448 -12.11 10.44 -22.30
N LEU A 449 -13.30 9.88 -22.46
CA LEU A 449 -14.04 9.90 -23.73
C LEU A 449 -14.56 11.32 -24.03
N PRO A 450 -14.60 11.74 -25.31
CA PRO A 450 -15.21 13.01 -25.70
C PRO A 450 -16.72 12.99 -25.44
N TRP A 451 -17.31 14.17 -25.25
CA TRP A 451 -18.77 14.33 -25.15
C TRP A 451 -19.43 13.85 -26.45
N PRO A 452 -20.50 13.02 -26.41
CA PRO A 452 -21.38 12.69 -25.27
C PRO A 452 -21.02 11.39 -24.51
N LEU A 453 -19.94 10.69 -24.87
CA LEU A 453 -19.62 9.35 -24.38
C LEU A 453 -18.96 9.32 -22.99
N HIS A 454 -18.75 10.47 -22.35
CA HIS A 454 -18.10 10.54 -21.03
C HIS A 454 -18.85 9.76 -19.93
N HIS A 455 -20.19 9.65 -20.03
CA HIS A 455 -21.01 8.85 -19.10
C HIS A 455 -20.84 7.33 -19.26
N LEU A 456 -20.18 6.86 -20.31
CA LEU A 456 -19.92 5.43 -20.53
C LEU A 456 -18.65 4.95 -19.80
N ALA A 457 -17.87 5.83 -19.18
CA ALA A 457 -16.69 5.46 -18.40
C ALA A 457 -16.97 5.55 -16.89
N GLY A 458 -16.45 4.59 -16.13
CA GLY A 458 -16.62 4.50 -14.68
C GLY A 458 -17.28 3.22 -14.19
N PHE A 459 -17.35 3.07 -12.86
CA PHE A 459 -17.82 1.84 -12.23
C PHE A 459 -19.32 1.58 -12.45
N ASN A 460 -20.16 2.62 -12.46
CA ASN A 460 -21.59 2.49 -12.70
C ASN A 460 -21.90 1.97 -14.11
N SER A 461 -21.22 2.52 -15.12
CA SER A 461 -21.38 2.11 -16.53
C SER A 461 -20.92 0.66 -16.73
N PHE A 462 -19.81 0.28 -16.10
CA PHE A 462 -19.40 -1.13 -16.00
C PHE A 462 -20.50 -1.99 -15.37
N TRP A 463 -21.07 -1.59 -14.23
CA TRP A 463 -22.06 -2.38 -13.51
C TRP A 463 -23.32 -2.64 -14.34
N TYR A 464 -23.90 -1.60 -14.95
CA TYR A 464 -25.09 -1.75 -15.80
C TYR A 464 -24.80 -2.57 -17.06
N ALA A 465 -23.67 -2.31 -17.74
CA ALA A 465 -23.28 -3.08 -18.92
C ALA A 465 -22.96 -4.54 -18.60
N HIS A 466 -22.53 -4.85 -17.37
CA HIS A 466 -22.31 -6.22 -16.93
C HIS A 466 -23.63 -6.96 -16.63
N HIS A 467 -24.66 -6.26 -16.14
CA HIS A 467 -26.00 -6.84 -15.94
C HIS A 467 -26.72 -7.17 -17.26
N LEU A 468 -26.36 -6.49 -18.36
CA LEU A 468 -26.82 -6.84 -19.71
C LEU A 468 -26.52 -8.31 -20.07
N LEU A 469 -25.50 -8.92 -19.45
CA LEU A 469 -25.18 -10.34 -19.66
C LEU A 469 -26.31 -11.29 -19.23
N VAL A 470 -27.24 -10.87 -18.35
CA VAL A 470 -28.44 -11.67 -18.05
C VAL A 470 -29.24 -11.95 -19.33
N LEU A 471 -29.40 -10.94 -20.19
CA LEU A 471 -30.05 -11.09 -21.49
C LEU A 471 -29.26 -12.03 -22.42
N VAL A 472 -27.92 -12.00 -22.36
CA VAL A 472 -27.06 -12.93 -23.10
C VAL A 472 -27.33 -14.37 -22.69
N TYR A 473 -27.54 -14.68 -21.40
CA TYR A 473 -27.90 -16.05 -20.98
C TYR A 473 -29.28 -16.49 -21.49
N VAL A 474 -30.27 -15.58 -21.53
CA VAL A 474 -31.58 -15.86 -22.12
C VAL A 474 -31.43 -16.20 -23.61
N LEU A 475 -30.70 -15.37 -24.35
CA LEU A 475 -30.39 -15.62 -25.76
C LEU A 475 -29.58 -16.91 -25.96
N PHE A 476 -28.68 -17.25 -25.03
CA PHE A 476 -27.87 -18.46 -25.12
C PHE A 476 -28.70 -19.74 -24.96
N ILE A 477 -29.70 -19.72 -24.08
CA ILE A 477 -30.66 -20.83 -23.94
C ILE A 477 -31.48 -20.99 -25.22
N ILE A 478 -32.01 -19.90 -25.77
CA ILE A 478 -32.75 -19.91 -27.04
C ILE A 478 -31.88 -20.43 -28.18
N HIS A 479 -30.66 -19.91 -28.31
CA HIS A 479 -29.66 -20.34 -29.30
C HIS A 479 -29.36 -21.84 -29.20
N GLY A 480 -29.20 -22.35 -27.97
CA GLY A 480 -28.96 -23.77 -27.69
C GLY A 480 -30.17 -24.68 -27.91
N TYR A 481 -31.39 -24.14 -27.90
CA TYR A 481 -32.62 -24.90 -28.11
C TYR A 481 -32.95 -25.06 -29.60
N PHE A 482 -32.78 -24.01 -30.41
CA PHE A 482 -33.16 -24.00 -31.83
C PHE A 482 -32.05 -24.44 -32.81
N LEU A 483 -31.17 -25.38 -32.39
CA LEU A 483 -30.04 -25.85 -33.19
C LEU A 483 -30.45 -26.61 -34.47
N PHE A 484 -29.86 -26.25 -35.62
CA PHE A 484 -30.15 -26.86 -36.92
C PHE A 484 -29.93 -28.38 -37.02
N LEU A 485 -28.81 -28.86 -36.46
CA LEU A 485 -28.29 -30.22 -36.70
C LEU A 485 -28.63 -31.20 -35.58
N THR A 486 -29.39 -30.79 -34.57
CA THR A 486 -29.69 -31.62 -33.38
C THR A 486 -31.08 -31.30 -32.87
N ARG A 487 -32.05 -32.17 -33.20
CA ARG A 487 -33.48 -31.96 -32.91
C ARG A 487 -33.91 -32.53 -31.56
N GLU A 488 -33.45 -33.72 -31.24
CA GLU A 488 -33.77 -34.40 -29.99
C GLU A 488 -33.29 -33.59 -28.77
N TRP A 489 -34.22 -33.32 -27.85
CA TRP A 489 -33.99 -32.42 -26.73
C TRP A 489 -32.86 -32.88 -25.79
N TYR A 490 -32.74 -34.19 -25.55
CA TYR A 490 -31.70 -34.77 -24.69
C TYR A 490 -30.30 -34.72 -25.31
N LYS A 491 -30.19 -34.59 -26.64
CA LYS A 491 -28.89 -34.38 -27.32
C LYS A 491 -28.45 -32.90 -27.30
N LYS A 492 -29.33 -31.98 -26.91
CA LYS A 492 -29.02 -30.54 -26.78
C LYS A 492 -28.36 -30.27 -25.42
N THR A 493 -27.04 -30.41 -25.35
CA THR A 493 -26.30 -30.36 -24.08
C THR A 493 -26.28 -28.99 -23.38
N THR A 494 -26.71 -27.89 -24.02
CA THR A 494 -26.60 -26.53 -23.46
C THR A 494 -27.28 -26.38 -22.09
N TRP A 495 -28.51 -26.89 -21.93
CA TRP A 495 -29.22 -26.77 -20.65
C TRP A 495 -28.54 -27.57 -19.53
N MET A 496 -27.91 -28.71 -19.87
CA MET A 496 -27.23 -29.57 -18.89
C MET A 496 -26.05 -28.85 -18.24
N TYR A 497 -25.29 -28.05 -19.00
CA TYR A 497 -24.20 -27.25 -18.45
C TYR A 497 -24.69 -26.08 -17.59
N LEU A 498 -25.81 -25.46 -17.97
CA LEU A 498 -26.25 -24.20 -17.39
C LEU A 498 -27.10 -24.35 -16.13
N VAL A 499 -27.92 -25.39 -16.01
CA VAL A 499 -28.90 -25.51 -14.92
C VAL A 499 -28.26 -25.42 -13.54
N ILE A 500 -27.21 -26.21 -13.27
CA ILE A 500 -26.60 -26.24 -11.94
C ILE A 500 -25.94 -24.89 -11.57
N PRO A 501 -25.03 -24.32 -12.39
CA PRO A 501 -24.39 -23.05 -12.04
C PRO A 501 -25.36 -21.86 -12.01
N MET A 502 -26.39 -21.85 -12.87
CA MET A 502 -27.42 -20.80 -12.83
C MET A 502 -28.26 -20.88 -11.56
N LEU A 503 -28.67 -22.07 -11.13
CA LEU A 503 -29.40 -22.26 -9.86
C LEU A 503 -28.54 -21.86 -8.66
N LEU A 504 -27.27 -22.25 -8.64
CA LEU A 504 -26.33 -21.83 -7.58
C LEU A 504 -26.19 -20.31 -7.54
N TYR A 505 -25.95 -19.67 -8.69
CA TYR A 505 -25.84 -18.22 -8.79
C TYR A 505 -27.14 -17.50 -8.36
N ALA A 506 -28.29 -17.97 -8.84
CA ALA A 506 -29.59 -17.41 -8.48
C ALA A 506 -29.87 -17.55 -6.98
N SER A 507 -29.58 -18.71 -6.40
CA SER A 507 -29.73 -18.93 -4.95
C SER A 507 -28.87 -17.96 -4.15
N GLU A 508 -27.61 -17.75 -4.55
CA GLU A 508 -26.74 -16.80 -3.87
C GLU A 508 -27.27 -15.36 -3.97
N ARG A 509 -27.79 -14.95 -5.13
CA ARG A 509 -28.40 -13.62 -5.29
C ARG A 509 -29.64 -13.45 -4.41
N ILE A 510 -30.53 -14.44 -4.35
CA ILE A 510 -31.74 -14.40 -3.51
C ILE A 510 -31.34 -14.29 -2.03
N TYR A 511 -30.41 -15.13 -1.57
CA TYR A 511 -29.92 -15.07 -0.19
C TYR A 511 -29.17 -13.77 0.13
N THR A 512 -28.48 -13.15 -0.83
CA THR A 512 -27.76 -11.88 -0.66
C THR A 512 -28.70 -10.68 -0.56
N THR A 513 -29.85 -10.72 -1.23
CA THR A 513 -30.91 -9.72 -1.06
C THR A 513 -31.55 -9.83 0.32
N ASN A 514 -31.53 -11.03 0.90
CA ASN A 514 -31.97 -11.32 2.27
C ASN A 514 -30.87 -11.16 3.35
N ASP A 515 -29.63 -10.77 3.00
CA ASP A 515 -28.63 -10.41 4.01
C ASP A 515 -29.18 -9.25 4.82
N HIS A 516 -29.39 -9.48 6.11
CA HIS A 516 -29.98 -8.52 7.03
C HIS A 516 -29.14 -7.24 7.02
N SER A 517 -29.70 -6.21 6.40
CA SER A 517 -29.18 -4.85 6.56
C SER A 517 -29.55 -4.45 7.98
N HIS A 518 -28.54 -4.32 8.84
CA HIS A 518 -28.77 -3.96 10.23
C HIS A 518 -28.79 -2.44 10.34
N ARG A 519 -29.90 -1.90 10.83
CA ARG A 519 -29.91 -0.51 11.29
C ARG A 519 -29.17 -0.48 12.62
N VAL A 520 -28.22 0.44 12.75
CA VAL A 520 -27.39 0.59 13.94
C VAL A 520 -27.50 2.00 14.49
N ASP A 521 -27.43 2.11 15.80
CA ASP A 521 -27.43 3.38 16.50
C ASP A 521 -25.99 3.85 16.70
N ILE A 522 -25.76 5.16 16.59
CA ILE A 522 -24.45 5.76 16.79
C ILE A 522 -24.26 5.99 18.29
N ILE A 523 -23.26 5.31 18.86
CA ILE A 523 -22.86 5.47 20.26
C ILE A 523 -21.98 6.72 20.39
N LYS A 524 -20.99 6.85 19.50
CA LYS A 524 -20.02 7.95 19.51
C LYS A 524 -19.54 8.23 18.09
N ALA A 525 -19.41 9.50 17.74
CA ALA A 525 -18.70 9.92 16.54
C ALA A 525 -17.55 10.87 16.94
N ILE A 526 -16.42 10.75 16.25
CA ILE A 526 -15.23 11.60 16.49
C ILE A 526 -14.73 12.09 15.14
N ILE A 527 -14.52 13.40 15.03
CA ILE A 527 -13.89 14.01 13.85
C ILE A 527 -12.44 14.34 14.20
N TYR A 528 -11.51 13.63 13.59
CA TYR A 528 -10.08 13.84 13.78
C TYR A 528 -9.52 14.91 12.85
N THR A 529 -8.42 15.53 13.30
CA THR A 529 -7.52 16.29 12.43
C THR A 529 -6.92 15.35 11.37
N GLY A 530 -6.80 15.80 10.12
CA GLY A 530 -6.43 14.92 8.99
C GLY A 530 -7.61 14.28 8.24
N ASN A 531 -8.82 14.85 8.37
CA ASN A 531 -9.97 14.50 7.51
C ASN A 531 -10.45 13.05 7.69
N VAL A 532 -10.47 12.56 8.93
CA VAL A 532 -10.98 11.23 9.29
C VAL A 532 -12.17 11.35 10.26
N LEU A 533 -13.22 10.58 9.99
CA LEU A 533 -14.40 10.40 10.83
C LEU A 533 -14.37 9.00 11.43
N ALA A 534 -14.31 8.87 12.76
CA ALA A 534 -14.50 7.60 13.44
C ALA A 534 -15.93 7.47 13.93
N LEU A 535 -16.56 6.35 13.61
CA LEU A 535 -17.92 6.03 14.02
C LEU A 535 -17.88 4.80 14.93
N TYR A 536 -18.47 4.93 16.12
CA TYR A 536 -18.73 3.87 17.07
C TYR A 536 -20.23 3.62 17.09
N MET A 537 -20.63 2.40 16.78
CA MET A 537 -22.03 2.03 16.57
C MET A 537 -22.39 0.80 17.40
N SER A 538 -23.68 0.65 17.69
CA SER A 538 -24.23 -0.51 18.40
C SER A 538 -23.96 -1.81 17.63
N LYS A 539 -23.49 -2.85 18.31
CA LYS A 539 -23.31 -4.18 17.73
C LYS A 539 -24.66 -4.91 17.63
N PRO A 540 -25.12 -5.28 16.43
CA PRO A 540 -26.40 -6.01 16.29
C PRO A 540 -26.36 -7.36 17.01
N GLN A 541 -27.51 -7.79 17.54
CA GLN A 541 -27.62 -9.11 18.18
C GLN A 541 -27.24 -10.22 17.20
N GLY A 542 -26.34 -11.13 17.62
CA GLY A 542 -25.85 -12.23 16.79
C GLY A 542 -24.79 -11.85 15.75
N PHE A 543 -24.34 -10.59 15.70
CA PHE A 543 -23.30 -10.14 14.75
C PHE A 543 -21.91 -10.63 15.18
N LYS A 544 -21.50 -11.80 14.67
CA LYS A 544 -20.19 -12.40 14.90
C LYS A 544 -19.24 -12.11 13.74
N TYR A 545 -18.03 -11.63 14.05
CA TYR A 545 -16.99 -11.32 13.06
C TYR A 545 -15.59 -11.64 13.62
N ASN A 546 -14.60 -11.76 12.73
CA ASN A 546 -13.19 -11.95 13.08
C ASN A 546 -12.36 -10.68 12.81
N SER A 547 -11.22 -10.53 13.47
CA SER A 547 -10.32 -9.38 13.24
C SER A 547 -9.84 -9.29 11.80
N GLY A 548 -9.77 -8.07 11.28
CA GLY A 548 -9.44 -7.80 9.87
C GLY A 548 -10.60 -7.99 8.88
N MET A 549 -11.81 -8.36 9.32
CA MET A 549 -13.03 -8.27 8.48
C MET A 549 -13.37 -6.81 8.15
N TYR A 550 -14.15 -6.62 7.09
CA TYR A 550 -14.73 -5.34 6.72
C TYR A 550 -16.27 -5.45 6.64
N LEU A 551 -16.95 -4.32 6.64
CA LEU A 551 -18.40 -4.22 6.45
C LEU A 551 -18.73 -3.11 5.44
N PHE A 552 -19.94 -3.11 4.90
CA PHE A 552 -20.44 -2.00 4.11
C PHE A 552 -21.29 -1.09 4.97
N VAL A 553 -21.09 0.22 4.82
CA VAL A 553 -21.87 1.27 5.45
C VAL A 553 -22.70 1.97 4.39
N LYS A 554 -23.97 2.22 4.72
CA LYS A 554 -24.89 3.06 3.97
C LYS A 554 -25.47 4.14 4.89
N CYS A 555 -25.58 5.34 4.35
CA CYS A 555 -26.22 6.49 5.01
C CYS A 555 -27.40 6.95 4.14
N PRO A 556 -28.65 6.55 4.46
CA PRO A 556 -29.84 6.94 3.70
C PRO A 556 -30.07 8.45 3.59
N ASP A 557 -29.55 9.24 4.55
CA ASP A 557 -29.66 10.70 4.54
C ASP A 557 -28.78 11.37 3.46
N ILE A 558 -27.85 10.60 2.87
CA ILE A 558 -26.98 11.01 1.74
C ILE A 558 -27.45 10.30 0.46
N SER A 559 -27.53 8.97 0.50
CA SER A 559 -27.92 8.15 -0.64
C SER A 559 -28.60 6.86 -0.17
N ASN A 560 -29.74 6.55 -0.78
CA ASN A 560 -30.52 5.35 -0.45
C ASN A 560 -29.94 4.05 -1.05
N PHE A 561 -29.06 4.17 -2.05
CA PHE A 561 -28.59 3.05 -2.86
C PHE A 561 -27.09 2.75 -2.71
N GLU A 562 -26.29 3.73 -2.29
CA GLU A 562 -24.84 3.59 -2.24
C GLU A 562 -24.37 2.86 -0.97
N TRP A 563 -23.44 1.93 -1.15
CA TRP A 563 -22.81 1.15 -0.08
C TRP A 563 -21.29 1.29 -0.20
N HIS A 564 -20.64 1.66 0.91
CA HIS A 564 -19.19 1.89 0.95
C HIS A 564 -18.51 0.91 1.90
N PRO A 565 -17.46 0.20 1.46
CA PRO A 565 -16.75 -0.77 2.31
C PRO A 565 -15.78 -0.08 3.26
N PHE A 566 -15.77 -0.49 4.53
CA PHE A 566 -14.84 -0.03 5.55
C PHE A 566 -14.39 -1.18 6.45
N SER A 567 -13.09 -1.22 6.76
CA SER A 567 -12.52 -2.18 7.71
C SER A 567 -13.09 -1.96 9.11
N ILE A 568 -13.44 -3.06 9.78
CA ILE A 568 -13.87 -3.00 11.18
C ILE A 568 -12.62 -2.75 12.03
N THR A 569 -12.64 -1.70 12.85
CA THR A 569 -11.51 -1.31 13.70
C THR A 569 -11.62 -1.80 15.14
N SER A 570 -12.81 -2.21 15.59
CA SER A 570 -13.05 -2.83 16.89
C SER A 570 -12.62 -4.31 16.90
N ALA A 571 -12.26 -4.84 18.07
CA ALA A 571 -11.98 -6.26 18.23
C ALA A 571 -13.29 -7.05 18.33
N PRO A 572 -13.33 -8.33 17.90
CA PRO A 572 -14.51 -9.20 18.00
C PRO A 572 -15.14 -9.25 19.40
N GLY A 573 -14.31 -9.12 20.43
CA GLY A 573 -14.72 -9.08 21.84
C GLY A 573 -15.35 -7.77 22.32
N ASP A 574 -15.25 -6.68 21.55
CA ASP A 574 -15.82 -5.39 21.94
C ASP A 574 -17.36 -5.42 21.86
N ASP A 575 -18.02 -4.69 22.77
CA ASP A 575 -19.49 -4.53 22.81
C ASP A 575 -20.04 -3.59 21.73
N TYR A 576 -19.14 -2.88 21.04
CA TYR A 576 -19.46 -1.94 19.97
C TYR A 576 -18.76 -2.33 18.66
N LEU A 577 -19.27 -1.79 17.55
CA LEU A 577 -18.59 -1.83 16.27
C LEU A 577 -17.98 -0.47 15.98
N SER A 578 -16.76 -0.43 15.47
CA SER A 578 -16.17 0.84 15.02
C SER A 578 -15.59 0.78 13.61
N VAL A 579 -15.66 1.92 12.92
CA VAL A 579 -15.03 2.15 11.61
C VAL A 579 -14.37 3.52 11.58
N HIS A 580 -13.23 3.63 10.89
CA HIS A 580 -12.52 4.90 10.69
C HIS A 580 -12.51 5.24 9.21
N ILE A 581 -13.15 6.36 8.85
CA ILE A 581 -13.47 6.74 7.48
C ILE A 581 -12.67 7.99 7.11
N ARG A 582 -11.73 7.86 6.17
CA ARG A 582 -11.01 9.02 5.60
C ARG A 582 -11.85 9.69 4.51
N THR A 583 -11.95 11.02 4.52
CA THR A 583 -12.66 11.76 3.48
C THR A 583 -11.82 11.87 2.21
N LEU A 584 -12.17 11.10 1.19
CA LEU A 584 -11.46 11.05 -0.09
C LEU A 584 -12.37 11.33 -1.30
N GLY A 585 -13.69 11.23 -1.13
CA GLY A 585 -14.68 11.43 -2.19
C GLY A 585 -15.89 12.24 -1.72
N ASP A 586 -16.81 12.47 -2.64
CA ASP A 586 -18.09 13.15 -2.46
C ASP A 586 -18.91 12.57 -1.29
N TRP A 587 -19.18 11.25 -1.31
CA TRP A 587 -19.98 10.59 -0.28
C TRP A 587 -19.34 10.71 1.11
N THR A 588 -18.04 10.45 1.23
CA THR A 588 -17.32 10.53 2.51
C THR A 588 -17.23 11.97 3.03
N THR A 589 -17.15 12.96 2.14
CA THR A 589 -17.09 14.37 2.51
C THR A 589 -18.44 14.84 3.03
N GLU A 590 -19.53 14.46 2.33
CA GLU A 590 -20.88 14.77 2.78
C GLU A 590 -21.20 14.04 4.09
N LEU A 591 -20.75 12.80 4.27
CA LEU A 591 -20.89 12.08 5.54
C LEU A 591 -20.24 12.85 6.69
N LYS A 592 -18.97 13.24 6.54
CA LYS A 592 -18.27 14.05 7.54
C LYS A 592 -19.01 15.35 7.81
N LYS A 593 -19.51 16.04 6.77
CA LYS A 593 -20.25 17.31 6.90
C LYS A 593 -21.55 17.13 7.69
N ARG A 594 -22.32 16.07 7.43
CA ARG A 594 -23.56 15.79 8.17
C ARG A 594 -23.30 15.48 9.64
N PHE A 595 -22.24 14.72 9.92
CA PHE A 595 -21.82 14.50 11.30
C PHE A 595 -21.32 15.80 11.94
N ALA A 596 -20.52 16.63 11.24
CA ALA A 596 -20.06 17.95 11.68
C ALA A 596 -21.23 18.87 12.07
N GLN A 597 -22.27 18.94 11.25
CA GLN A 597 -23.49 19.71 11.53
C GLN A 597 -24.25 19.19 12.75
N ALA A 598 -24.20 17.89 13.03
CA ALA A 598 -24.80 17.32 14.24
C ALA A 598 -24.00 17.63 15.52
N PHE A 599 -22.75 18.10 15.42
CA PHE A 599 -21.92 18.52 16.56
C PHE A 599 -22.11 20.00 16.96
N GLU A 600 -22.74 20.84 16.13
CA GLU A 600 -23.00 22.23 16.50
C GLU A 600 -24.26 22.33 17.39
N PRO A 601 -24.15 22.71 18.68
CA PRO A 601 -25.33 23.09 19.46
C PRO A 601 -25.91 24.37 18.88
N GLN A 602 -27.23 24.42 18.68
CA GLN A 602 -27.92 25.58 18.10
C GLN A 602 -27.83 26.87 18.96
N ASP A 603 -27.30 26.84 20.19
CA ASP A 603 -27.23 28.00 21.09
C ASP A 603 -25.95 28.07 21.95
N ALA A 604 -24.78 28.29 21.35
CA ALA A 604 -23.60 28.72 22.12
C ALA A 604 -22.71 29.69 21.35
N GLN A 605 -22.48 30.88 21.92
CA GLN A 605 -21.60 31.92 21.41
C GLN A 605 -20.16 31.44 21.16
N PRO A 606 -19.42 32.08 20.22
CA PRO A 606 -18.10 31.65 19.81
C PRO A 606 -17.06 32.04 20.87
N ARG A 607 -16.79 31.17 21.84
CA ARG A 607 -15.61 31.29 22.70
C ARG A 607 -14.48 30.40 22.20
N SER A 608 -13.42 31.08 21.74
CA SER A 608 -12.06 30.63 21.45
C SER A 608 -11.89 29.55 20.38
N ARG A 609 -11.28 29.98 19.27
CA ARG A 609 -10.81 29.17 18.14
C ARG A 609 -9.53 28.40 18.53
N ASN A 610 -9.60 27.58 19.57
CA ASN A 610 -8.54 26.64 19.93
C ASN A 610 -8.86 25.26 19.34
N LEU A 611 -7.83 24.58 18.84
CA LEU A 611 -7.87 23.26 18.21
C LEU A 611 -8.38 22.20 19.21
N VAL A 612 -9.70 21.99 19.25
CA VAL A 612 -10.32 21.03 20.17
C VAL A 612 -10.88 19.87 19.37
N ARG A 613 -10.38 18.66 19.68
CA ARG A 613 -11.03 17.38 19.40
C ARG A 613 -12.53 17.48 19.71
N MET A 614 -13.39 17.43 18.68
CA MET A 614 -14.84 17.39 18.88
C MET A 614 -15.26 15.93 19.15
N GLU A 615 -15.65 15.66 20.40
CA GLU A 615 -16.24 14.38 20.82
C GLU A 615 -17.64 14.59 21.41
N THR A 616 -18.53 13.62 21.20
CA THR A 616 -19.70 13.45 22.06
C THR A 616 -19.38 12.55 23.26
N ARG A 617 -19.66 13.01 24.48
CA ARG A 617 -19.91 12.14 25.64
C ARG A 617 -21.41 11.80 25.67
N ALA A 618 -21.76 10.52 25.54
CA ALA A 618 -23.10 10.07 25.88
C ALA A 618 -23.21 10.07 27.42
N ASN A 619 -23.85 11.09 27.99
CA ASN A 619 -24.27 11.03 29.39
C ASN A 619 -25.33 9.94 29.55
N SER A 620 -25.24 9.19 30.65
CA SER A 620 -26.11 8.07 31.01
C SER A 620 -27.55 8.45 31.39
N ASN A 621 -27.97 9.70 31.17
CA ASN A 621 -29.35 10.11 31.40
C ASN A 621 -30.11 10.03 30.08
N TYR A 622 -30.81 8.91 29.94
CA TYR A 622 -31.91 8.74 29.01
C TYR A 622 -32.91 9.89 29.17
N ASP A 623 -33.37 10.41 28.03
CA ASP A 623 -34.37 11.48 27.81
C ASP A 623 -33.90 12.95 27.79
N GLN A 624 -34.28 13.58 26.67
CA GLN A 624 -34.23 15.02 26.31
C GLN A 624 -32.88 15.61 25.82
N SER A 625 -32.47 15.19 24.62
CA SER A 625 -32.12 16.04 23.46
C SER A 625 -31.20 15.27 22.49
N GLN A 626 -31.77 14.38 21.66
CA GLN A 626 -30.95 13.71 20.63
C GLN A 626 -30.43 14.74 19.63
N ALA A 627 -29.14 15.04 19.67
CA ALA A 627 -28.42 15.45 18.47
C ALA A 627 -28.73 14.39 17.40
N ARG A 628 -29.47 14.76 16.36
CA ARG A 628 -30.08 13.82 15.41
C ARG A 628 -28.98 13.32 14.46
N PHE A 629 -28.17 12.37 14.93
CA PHE A 629 -27.14 11.75 14.10
C PHE A 629 -27.76 11.14 12.83
N PRO A 630 -27.03 11.17 11.70
CA PRO A 630 -27.50 10.54 10.48
C PRO A 630 -27.78 9.04 10.68
N LYS A 631 -28.80 8.54 9.98
CA LYS A 631 -29.15 7.11 10.02
C LYS A 631 -28.05 6.31 9.35
N ILE A 632 -27.52 5.30 10.05
CA ILE A 632 -26.54 4.37 9.49
C ILE A 632 -27.13 2.96 9.39
N VAL A 633 -26.89 2.34 8.25
CA VAL A 633 -27.24 0.95 7.96
C VAL A 633 -25.97 0.21 7.58
N ILE A 634 -25.73 -0.95 8.18
CA ILE A 634 -24.56 -1.78 7.89
C ILE A 634 -24.95 -3.11 7.24
N LYS A 635 -24.02 -3.65 6.45
CA LYS A 635 -24.10 -4.98 5.85
C LYS A 635 -22.77 -5.70 6.04
N GLY A 636 -22.79 -6.95 6.49
CA GLY A 636 -21.57 -7.74 6.72
C GLY A 636 -21.75 -8.73 7.87
N PRO A 637 -20.63 -9.29 8.39
CA PRO A 637 -19.24 -9.00 8.03
C PRO A 637 -18.78 -9.69 6.74
N TYR A 638 -17.70 -9.18 6.12
CA TYR A 638 -17.10 -9.74 4.92
C TYR A 638 -15.63 -10.15 5.11
N GLY A 639 -15.28 -11.25 4.44
CA GLY A 639 -13.96 -11.89 4.43
C GLY A 639 -12.83 -11.01 3.84
N ALA A 640 -11.67 -10.93 4.51
CA ALA A 640 -10.44 -10.31 4.02
C ALA A 640 -9.22 -11.23 4.24
N PRO A 641 -8.13 -11.10 3.46
CA PRO A 641 -6.92 -11.90 3.64
C PRO A 641 -6.32 -11.84 5.07
N ALA A 642 -6.39 -10.67 5.72
CA ALA A 642 -5.89 -10.41 7.07
C ALA A 642 -6.48 -11.34 8.15
N GLN A 643 -7.67 -11.91 7.93
CA GLN A 643 -8.34 -12.83 8.87
C GLN A 643 -7.57 -14.12 9.13
N ASN A 644 -6.65 -14.48 8.23
CA ASN A 644 -5.83 -15.67 8.35
C ASN A 644 -4.55 -15.44 9.18
N TYR A 645 -4.44 -14.34 9.93
CA TYR A 645 -3.24 -14.02 10.70
C TYR A 645 -2.85 -15.15 11.68
N LYS A 646 -3.82 -15.83 12.31
CA LYS A 646 -3.59 -16.95 13.24
C LYS A 646 -2.88 -18.18 12.62
N LYS A 647 -2.70 -18.24 11.29
CA LYS A 647 -1.99 -19.34 10.60
C LYS A 647 -0.47 -19.20 10.63
N TYR A 648 0.03 -18.03 11.05
CA TYR A 648 1.44 -17.69 11.03
C TYR A 648 1.99 -17.64 12.45
N ASP A 649 3.20 -18.15 12.60
CA ASP A 649 3.90 -18.17 13.88
C ASP A 649 4.30 -16.71 14.24
N ILE A 650 4.60 -15.90 13.22
CA ILE A 650 5.04 -14.50 13.39
C ILE A 650 4.33 -13.61 12.37
N LEU A 651 3.94 -12.42 12.81
CA LEU A 651 3.28 -11.44 11.95
C LEU A 651 4.17 -10.23 11.69
N LEU A 652 4.17 -9.80 10.43
CA LEU A 652 4.66 -8.49 10.01
C LEU A 652 3.50 -7.72 9.39
N LEU A 653 2.91 -6.80 10.16
CA LEU A 653 1.77 -5.98 9.79
C LEU A 653 2.28 -4.60 9.33
N ILE A 654 2.00 -4.20 8.10
CA ILE A 654 2.47 -2.94 7.51
C ILE A 654 1.26 -2.11 7.05
N GLY A 655 0.93 -1.06 7.81
CA GLY A 655 -0.15 -0.13 7.51
C GLY A 655 0.37 1.23 7.03
N LEU A 656 -0.10 1.71 5.88
CA LEU A 656 0.16 3.09 5.44
C LEU A 656 -1.05 4.00 5.66
N GLY A 657 -0.90 5.06 6.45
CA GLY A 657 -1.98 6.02 6.77
C GLY A 657 -3.21 5.31 7.33
N ILE A 658 -4.39 5.51 6.71
CA ILE A 658 -5.65 4.84 7.10
C ILE A 658 -5.62 3.32 6.89
N GLY A 659 -4.66 2.80 6.12
CA GLY A 659 -4.43 1.38 5.94
C GLY A 659 -4.01 0.63 7.21
N ALA A 660 -3.76 1.32 8.32
CA ALA A 660 -3.58 0.71 9.64
C ALA A 660 -4.87 0.05 10.19
N THR A 661 -6.05 0.52 9.77
CA THR A 661 -7.37 0.13 10.31
C THR A 661 -7.60 -1.38 10.51
N PRO A 662 -7.37 -2.27 9.52
CA PRO A 662 -7.58 -3.71 9.73
C PRO A 662 -6.59 -4.31 10.75
N PHE A 663 -5.38 -3.76 10.84
CA PHE A 663 -4.35 -4.24 11.76
C PHE A 663 -4.63 -3.80 13.19
N ILE A 664 -5.23 -2.64 13.41
CA ILE A 664 -5.68 -2.22 14.74
C ILE A 664 -6.69 -3.20 15.34
N SER A 665 -7.63 -3.71 14.54
CA SER A 665 -8.57 -4.75 14.99
C SER A 665 -7.85 -6.05 15.37
N ILE A 666 -6.79 -6.42 14.64
CA ILE A 666 -5.94 -7.58 14.97
C ILE A 666 -5.15 -7.34 16.26
N LEU A 667 -4.52 -6.17 16.42
CA LEU A 667 -3.74 -5.83 17.61
C LEU A 667 -4.60 -5.83 18.87
N LYS A 668 -5.80 -5.24 18.81
CA LYS A 668 -6.74 -5.28 19.94
C LYS A 668 -7.17 -6.71 20.29
N ASP A 669 -7.39 -7.57 19.30
CA ASP A 669 -7.76 -8.97 19.55
C ASP A 669 -6.60 -9.78 20.15
N LEU A 670 -5.37 -9.52 19.72
CA LEU A 670 -4.17 -10.06 20.35
C LEU A 670 -4.04 -9.57 21.79
N LEU A 671 -4.21 -8.26 22.02
CA LEU A 671 -4.12 -7.66 23.35
C LEU A 671 -5.17 -8.22 24.31
N ASN A 672 -6.41 -8.41 23.85
CA ASN A 672 -7.48 -9.04 24.62
C ASN A 672 -7.16 -10.51 24.98
N THR A 673 -6.29 -11.17 24.22
CA THR A 673 -5.82 -12.53 24.52
C THR A 673 -4.68 -12.52 25.55
N ILE A 674 -3.85 -11.46 25.54
CA ILE A 674 -2.69 -11.27 26.43
C ILE A 674 -3.11 -10.76 27.81
N ARG A 675 -4.12 -9.87 27.87
CA ARG A 675 -4.61 -9.31 29.14
C ARG A 675 -4.94 -10.44 30.12
N PRO A 676 -4.39 -10.45 31.35
CA PRO A 676 -4.74 -11.44 32.35
C PRO A 676 -6.26 -11.37 32.61
N HIS A 677 -6.93 -12.53 32.56
CA HIS A 677 -8.35 -12.62 32.89
C HIS A 677 -8.54 -12.41 34.40
N ASP A 678 -8.53 -11.16 34.86
CA ASP A 678 -8.83 -10.82 36.26
C ASP A 678 -10.34 -10.91 36.59
N THR A 679 -11.19 -11.51 35.75
CA THR A 679 -12.64 -11.53 36.02
C THR A 679 -13.45 -12.65 35.36
N LYS A 680 -12.94 -13.88 35.28
CA LYS A 680 -13.82 -15.07 35.17
C LYS A 680 -13.24 -16.26 35.94
N PRO A 681 -13.78 -16.62 37.12
CA PRO A 681 -13.62 -17.97 37.63
C PRO A 681 -14.50 -18.90 36.76
N ASP A 682 -14.07 -20.16 36.63
CA ASP A 682 -14.76 -21.24 35.91
C ASP A 682 -14.49 -21.38 34.41
N LEU A 683 -13.24 -21.62 34.02
CA LEU A 683 -12.95 -22.46 32.85
C LEU A 683 -11.97 -23.58 33.24
N THR A 684 -12.40 -24.81 32.97
CA THR A 684 -11.69 -26.06 33.25
C THR A 684 -10.38 -26.17 32.46
N GLU A 685 -9.37 -26.84 33.05
CA GLU A 685 -8.00 -26.99 32.53
C GLU A 685 -7.90 -27.57 31.09
N ASP A 686 -8.96 -28.16 30.55
CA ASP A 686 -8.99 -28.72 29.18
C ASP A 686 -9.09 -27.67 28.04
N GLU A 687 -9.41 -26.41 28.30
CA GLU A 687 -9.44 -25.35 27.25
C GLU A 687 -8.09 -24.61 27.04
N PHE A 688 -7.08 -24.90 27.86
CA PHE A 688 -5.76 -24.27 27.75
C PHE A 688 -4.96 -24.73 26.51
N CYS A 689 -5.36 -25.82 25.86
CA CYS A 689 -4.60 -26.45 24.77
C CYS A 689 -4.88 -25.93 23.35
N ASP A 690 -5.72 -24.92 23.13
CA ASP A 690 -6.10 -24.51 21.75
C ASP A 690 -5.96 -23.00 21.42
N LYS A 691 -5.19 -22.22 22.20
CA LYS A 691 -4.85 -20.84 21.84
C LYS A 691 -3.64 -20.77 20.87
N LYS A 692 -3.80 -21.26 19.64
CA LYS A 692 -2.86 -21.04 18.53
C LYS A 692 -2.95 -19.59 18.01
N GLY A 693 -2.36 -18.66 18.75
CA GLY A 693 -2.06 -17.30 18.28
C GLY A 693 -0.62 -17.20 17.74
N PRO A 694 -0.28 -16.10 17.03
CA PRO A 694 1.11 -15.81 16.68
C PRO A 694 1.94 -15.60 17.97
N GLU A 695 3.19 -16.06 17.97
CA GLU A 695 4.15 -15.86 19.07
C GLU A 695 4.58 -14.40 19.19
N ARG A 696 4.67 -13.69 18.05
CA ARG A 696 5.06 -12.29 17.99
C ARG A 696 4.46 -11.55 16.80
N ALA A 697 4.08 -10.30 17.00
CA ALA A 697 3.51 -9.43 15.99
C ALA A 697 4.29 -8.11 15.90
N TYR A 698 4.89 -7.86 14.74
CA TYR A 698 5.56 -6.60 14.42
C TYR A 698 4.60 -5.71 13.63
N PHE A 699 4.23 -4.55 14.17
CA PHE A 699 3.36 -3.60 13.51
C PHE A 699 4.11 -2.33 13.10
N TYR A 700 4.26 -2.12 11.80
CA TYR A 700 4.83 -0.92 11.21
C TYR A 700 3.71 -0.01 10.70
N TRP A 701 3.46 1.08 11.42
CA TRP A 701 2.51 2.11 10.98
C TRP A 701 3.25 3.30 10.40
N VAL A 702 3.07 3.55 9.11
CA VAL A 702 3.77 4.61 8.39
C VAL A 702 2.76 5.66 7.94
N THR A 703 2.95 6.91 8.37
CA THR A 703 2.11 8.05 8.01
C THR A 703 2.95 9.25 7.58
N ARG A 704 2.33 10.21 6.88
CA ARG A 704 2.93 11.51 6.54
C ARG A 704 2.37 12.63 7.41
N GLU A 705 1.20 12.42 8.02
CA GLU A 705 0.48 13.45 8.77
C GLU A 705 0.58 13.13 10.27
N GLN A 706 1.12 14.07 11.06
CA GLN A 706 1.24 13.91 12.53
C GLN A 706 -0.11 13.63 13.19
N GLY A 707 -1.17 14.34 12.79
CA GLY A 707 -2.53 14.14 13.33
C GLY A 707 -3.10 12.74 13.12
N SER A 708 -2.48 11.91 12.27
CA SER A 708 -2.91 10.52 12.10
C SER A 708 -2.74 9.68 13.35
N PHE A 709 -1.73 9.97 14.17
CA PHE A 709 -1.44 9.21 15.39
C PHE A 709 -2.55 9.36 16.45
N GLU A 710 -3.31 10.45 16.41
CA GLU A 710 -4.43 10.68 17.33
C GLU A 710 -5.54 9.62 17.18
N TRP A 711 -5.69 9.03 15.99
CA TRP A 711 -6.76 8.07 15.69
C TRP A 711 -6.69 6.82 16.57
N PHE A 712 -5.47 6.34 16.84
CA PHE A 712 -5.23 5.10 17.56
C PHE A 712 -4.36 5.29 18.80
N LYS A 713 -4.26 6.53 19.31
CA LYS A 713 -3.51 6.87 20.53
C LYS A 713 -3.83 5.94 21.70
N GLY A 714 -5.12 5.75 22.00
CA GLY A 714 -5.54 4.84 23.06
C GLY A 714 -5.11 3.39 22.86
N VAL A 715 -5.03 2.91 21.61
CA VAL A 715 -4.54 1.54 21.32
C VAL A 715 -3.04 1.45 21.53
N MET A 716 -2.29 2.50 21.18
CA MET A 716 -0.84 2.56 21.40
C MET A 716 -0.52 2.56 22.90
N ASP A 717 -1.26 3.36 23.67
CA ASP A 717 -1.09 3.43 25.12
C ASP A 717 -1.50 2.11 25.79
N ASP A 718 -2.60 1.49 25.36
CA ASP A 718 -3.03 0.16 25.81
C ASP A 718 -1.95 -0.91 25.53
N ILE A 719 -1.34 -0.92 24.35
CA ILE A 719 -0.26 -1.87 24.02
C ILE A 719 0.94 -1.63 24.96
N ALA A 720 1.35 -0.38 25.15
CA ALA A 720 2.49 -0.05 26.00
C ALA A 720 2.25 -0.38 27.49
N GLU A 721 1.00 -0.36 27.96
CA GLU A 721 0.64 -0.64 29.35
C GLU A 721 0.44 -2.13 29.62
N TYR A 722 -0.24 -2.86 28.74
CA TYR A 722 -0.70 -4.24 29.00
C TYR A 722 0.17 -5.34 28.35
N ASP A 723 1.02 -5.03 27.36
CA ASP A 723 1.85 -6.04 26.68
C ASP A 723 3.18 -6.30 27.42
N HIS A 724 3.10 -6.91 28.60
CA HIS A 724 4.27 -7.22 29.43
C HIS A 724 5.18 -8.29 28.82
N ASP A 725 4.63 -9.21 28.03
CA ASP A 725 5.37 -10.30 27.38
C ASP A 725 6.03 -9.88 26.05
N HIS A 726 5.88 -8.61 25.64
CA HIS A 726 6.39 -8.05 24.40
C HIS A 726 5.99 -8.86 23.16
N VAL A 727 4.73 -9.33 23.14
CA VAL A 727 4.15 -10.06 22.01
C VAL A 727 3.93 -9.10 20.83
N ILE A 728 3.60 -7.84 21.09
CA ILE A 728 3.29 -6.81 20.11
C ILE A 728 4.41 -5.75 20.10
N GLU A 729 5.19 -5.72 19.01
CA GLU A 729 6.19 -4.69 18.79
C GLU A 729 5.69 -3.69 17.76
N MET A 730 5.38 -2.47 18.21
CA MET A 730 4.83 -1.42 17.36
C MET A 730 5.87 -0.35 17.02
N HIS A 731 6.00 -0.06 15.73
CA HIS A 731 6.90 0.95 15.20
C HIS A 731 6.11 1.99 14.39
N ASN A 732 6.03 3.19 14.94
CA ASN A 732 5.44 4.34 14.28
C ASN A 732 6.49 5.06 13.44
N TYR A 733 6.15 5.40 12.19
CA TYR A 733 7.03 6.14 11.29
C TYR A 733 6.33 7.38 10.75
N LEU A 734 6.94 8.55 10.97
CA LEU A 734 6.49 9.81 10.39
C LEU A 734 7.38 10.23 9.22
N THR A 735 6.85 10.08 8.02
CA THR A 735 7.59 10.27 6.76
C THR A 735 7.70 11.73 6.31
N SER A 736 7.05 12.68 6.99
CA SER A 736 7.23 14.11 6.76
C SER A 736 8.48 14.68 7.43
N VAL A 737 9.01 13.99 8.44
CA VAL A 737 10.17 14.41 9.21
C VAL A 737 11.44 13.85 8.55
N TYR A 738 12.47 14.69 8.43
CA TYR A 738 13.78 14.25 7.91
C TYR A 738 14.43 13.22 8.83
N GLU A 739 15.31 12.39 8.27
CA GLU A 739 15.95 11.27 9.00
C GLU A 739 16.66 11.77 10.26
N GLU A 740 16.70 10.91 11.29
CA GLU A 740 17.53 11.17 12.47
C GLU A 740 18.99 11.41 12.07
N GLY A 741 19.54 12.51 12.55
CA GLY A 741 20.85 13.04 12.15
C GLY A 741 20.79 14.17 11.12
N ASP A 742 19.65 14.48 10.51
CA ASP A 742 19.50 15.71 9.71
C ASP A 742 19.41 16.93 10.64
N ALA A 743 20.12 18.01 10.32
CA ALA A 743 20.11 19.25 11.10
C ALA A 743 18.70 19.83 11.23
N ARG A 744 17.84 19.67 10.22
CA ARG A 744 16.43 20.11 10.27
C ARG A 744 15.62 19.37 11.34
N SER A 745 16.01 18.13 11.67
CA SER A 745 15.32 17.28 12.66
C SER A 745 16.07 17.15 13.98
N ALA A 746 17.27 17.74 14.13
CA ALA A 746 18.14 17.53 15.29
C ALA A 746 17.49 17.96 16.62
N LEU A 747 16.96 19.18 16.69
CA LEU A 747 16.25 19.63 17.90
C LEU A 747 14.96 18.84 18.15
N ILE A 748 14.28 18.40 17.10
CA ILE A 748 13.05 17.59 17.27
C ILE A 748 13.40 16.23 17.90
N ALA A 749 14.44 15.56 17.41
CA ALA A 749 14.93 14.30 17.97
C ALA A 749 15.40 14.48 19.42
N MET A 750 15.97 15.64 19.73
CA MET A 750 16.42 16.02 21.06
C MET A 750 15.26 16.24 22.04
N VAL A 751 14.29 17.05 21.66
CA VAL A 751 13.08 17.26 22.45
C VAL A 751 12.35 15.92 22.65
N GLN A 752 12.29 15.08 21.61
CA GLN A 752 11.68 13.75 21.68
C GLN A 752 12.38 12.84 22.69
N SER A 753 13.71 12.79 22.71
CA SER A 753 14.45 11.93 23.64
C SER A 753 14.33 12.42 25.08
N LEU A 754 14.44 13.73 25.32
CA LEU A 754 14.27 14.34 26.63
C LEU A 754 12.86 14.11 27.20
N GLN A 755 11.84 14.41 26.40
CA GLN A 755 10.45 14.23 26.82
C GLN A 755 10.12 12.77 27.10
N HIS A 756 10.62 11.85 26.26
CA HIS A 756 10.41 10.42 26.46
C HIS A 756 11.12 9.91 27.71
N ALA A 757 12.34 10.40 28.00
CA ALA A 757 13.06 10.06 29.23
C ALA A 757 12.36 10.59 30.49
N LYS A 758 11.82 11.82 30.44
CA LYS A 758 11.16 12.48 31.58
C LYS A 758 9.75 11.95 31.85
N ASN A 759 8.94 11.86 30.80
CA ASN A 759 7.49 11.61 30.91
C ASN A 759 7.06 10.26 30.33
N GLY A 760 7.95 9.51 29.67
CA GLY A 760 7.60 8.27 28.98
C GLY A 760 6.73 8.46 27.74
N VAL A 761 6.60 9.71 27.25
CA VAL A 761 5.68 10.08 26.16
C VAL A 761 6.46 10.66 24.98
N ASP A 762 6.08 10.24 23.78
CA ASP A 762 6.63 10.68 22.52
C ASP A 762 6.11 12.08 22.13
N VAL A 763 6.98 12.99 21.69
CA VAL A 763 6.61 14.38 21.36
C VAL A 763 5.73 14.48 20.11
N VAL A 764 5.86 13.53 19.19
CA VAL A 764 5.19 13.59 17.89
C VAL A 764 3.80 12.96 17.95
N SER A 765 3.70 11.76 18.51
CA SER A 765 2.46 11.00 18.65
C SER A 765 1.71 11.26 19.97
N GLU A 766 2.39 11.86 20.95
CA GLU A 766 1.93 12.03 22.34
C GLU A 766 1.54 10.71 23.02
N SER A 767 2.00 9.58 22.50
CA SER A 767 1.74 8.24 23.03
C SER A 767 2.97 7.69 23.77
N ARG A 768 2.81 6.60 24.51
CA ARG A 768 3.94 5.91 25.16
C ARG A 768 4.90 5.23 24.17
N ILE A 769 4.51 5.10 22.91
CA ILE A 769 5.32 4.46 21.86
C ILE A 769 6.12 5.51 21.09
N ARG A 770 7.44 5.36 21.07
CA ARG A 770 8.35 6.28 20.37
C ARG A 770 8.14 6.23 18.85
N THR A 771 8.08 7.41 18.22
CA THR A 771 7.94 7.56 16.76
C THR A 771 9.31 7.67 16.09
N HIS A 772 9.53 6.92 15.01
CA HIS A 772 10.72 7.04 14.16
C HIS A 772 10.50 8.04 13.03
N PHE A 773 11.57 8.72 12.62
CA PHE A 773 11.52 9.65 11.49
C PHE A 773 11.89 9.00 10.16
N ALA A 774 11.54 9.68 9.07
CA ALA A 774 11.71 9.20 7.70
C ALA A 774 11.01 7.86 7.40
N ARG A 775 11.43 7.21 6.31
CA ARG A 775 10.83 5.96 5.82
C ARG A 775 11.55 4.75 6.41
N PRO A 776 10.83 3.67 6.76
CA PRO A 776 11.45 2.44 7.22
C PRO A 776 12.36 1.85 6.13
N ASN A 777 13.56 1.42 6.52
CA ASN A 777 14.41 0.63 5.64
C ASN A 777 13.93 -0.83 5.63
N TRP A 778 13.01 -1.16 4.73
CA TRP A 778 12.42 -2.49 4.63
C TRP A 778 13.46 -3.61 4.49
N ARG A 779 14.59 -3.39 3.79
CA ARG A 779 15.64 -4.40 3.70
C ARG A 779 16.29 -4.70 5.06
N LYS A 780 16.51 -3.66 5.88
CA LYS A 780 17.02 -3.80 7.25
C LYS A 780 16.02 -4.59 8.11
N VAL A 781 14.73 -4.23 8.04
CA VAL A 781 13.65 -4.91 8.78
C VAL A 781 13.59 -6.39 8.42
N PHE A 782 13.52 -6.74 7.14
CA PHE A 782 13.48 -8.15 6.70
C PHE A 782 14.73 -8.94 7.11
N SER A 783 15.90 -8.31 7.06
CA SER A 783 17.16 -8.92 7.52
C SER A 783 17.13 -9.22 9.01
N GLN A 784 16.67 -8.26 9.83
CA GLN A 784 16.53 -8.43 11.27
C GLN A 784 15.55 -9.54 11.62
N LEU A 785 14.38 -9.56 10.97
CA LEU A 785 13.37 -10.59 11.19
C LEU A 785 13.87 -11.99 10.81
N ALA A 786 14.54 -12.13 9.67
CA ALA A 786 15.11 -13.41 9.25
C ALA A 786 16.21 -13.92 10.19
N ASN A 787 16.98 -13.00 10.80
CA ASN A 787 18.03 -13.37 11.75
C ASN A 787 17.47 -13.74 13.13
N THR A 788 16.46 -13.01 13.58
CA THR A 788 15.81 -13.22 14.88
C THR A 788 15.00 -14.52 14.88
N HIS A 789 14.28 -14.77 13.78
CA HIS A 789 13.29 -15.85 13.69
C HIS A 789 13.68 -16.88 12.63
N ARG A 790 14.71 -17.66 12.94
CA ARG A 790 15.25 -18.67 12.01
C ARG A 790 14.27 -19.82 11.85
N SER A 791 13.99 -20.19 10.60
CA SER A 791 13.12 -21.32 10.23
C SER A 791 11.63 -21.15 10.57
N SER A 792 11.20 -19.94 10.93
CA SER A 792 9.79 -19.62 11.17
C SER A 792 9.05 -19.20 9.89
N ARG A 793 7.72 -19.23 9.91
CA ARG A 793 6.87 -18.70 8.83
C ARG A 793 6.32 -17.35 9.22
N ILE A 794 6.74 -16.31 8.50
CA ILE A 794 6.34 -14.93 8.74
C ILE A 794 5.22 -14.54 7.76
N GLY A 795 4.05 -14.20 8.30
CA GLY A 795 2.95 -13.63 7.54
C GLY A 795 3.13 -12.13 7.36
N VAL A 796 3.43 -11.68 6.14
CA VAL A 796 3.61 -10.24 5.83
C VAL A 796 2.30 -9.70 5.28
N PHE A 797 1.57 -8.93 6.08
CA PHE A 797 0.30 -8.31 5.68
C PHE A 797 0.51 -6.83 5.41
N TYR A 798 0.13 -6.38 4.22
CA TYR A 798 0.32 -5.01 3.77
C TYR A 798 -1.01 -4.36 3.36
N CYS A 799 -1.30 -3.18 3.90
CA CYS A 799 -2.45 -2.37 3.53
C CYS A 799 -2.01 -0.91 3.29
N GLY A 800 -2.13 -0.44 2.05
CA GLY A 800 -1.69 0.91 1.66
C GLY A 800 -1.49 1.09 0.15
N SER A 801 -0.78 2.15 -0.22
CA SER A 801 -0.48 2.53 -1.62
C SER A 801 0.10 1.37 -2.46
N ALA A 802 -0.26 1.29 -3.74
CA ALA A 802 0.25 0.25 -4.63
C ALA A 802 1.76 0.32 -4.89
N THR A 803 2.41 1.46 -4.60
CA THR A 803 3.83 1.71 -4.86
C THR A 803 4.76 0.76 -4.08
N LEU A 804 4.46 0.50 -2.80
CA LEU A 804 5.28 -0.40 -1.97
C LEU A 804 4.97 -1.89 -2.17
N THR A 805 3.87 -2.23 -2.84
CA THR A 805 3.48 -3.64 -3.05
C THR A 805 4.56 -4.42 -3.81
N LYS A 806 5.09 -3.89 -4.90
CA LYS A 806 6.12 -4.58 -5.71
C LYS A 806 7.46 -4.71 -4.96
N PRO A 807 8.01 -3.64 -4.34
CA PRO A 807 9.21 -3.74 -3.51
C PRO A 807 9.10 -4.73 -2.36
N LEU A 808 8.03 -4.67 -1.55
CA LEU A 808 7.83 -5.58 -0.41
C LEU A 808 7.71 -7.04 -0.87
N LYS A 809 6.97 -7.28 -1.95
CA LYS A 809 6.85 -8.64 -2.53
C LYS A 809 8.20 -9.15 -3.04
N LYS A 810 9.02 -8.28 -3.65
CA LYS A 810 10.39 -8.64 -4.09
C LYS A 810 11.27 -9.00 -2.88
N LEU A 811 11.21 -8.24 -1.80
CA LEU A 811 11.94 -8.53 -0.57
C LEU A 811 11.49 -9.84 0.08
N CYS A 812 10.19 -10.11 0.18
CA CYS A 812 9.67 -11.37 0.70
C CYS A 812 10.26 -12.57 -0.05
N HIS A 813 10.26 -12.52 -1.39
CA HIS A 813 10.79 -13.59 -2.23
C HIS A 813 12.32 -13.68 -2.14
N GLU A 814 13.01 -12.55 -2.04
CA GLU A 814 14.48 -12.52 -1.92
C GLU A 814 14.95 -13.14 -0.61
N PHE A 815 14.36 -12.73 0.52
CA PHE A 815 14.72 -13.25 1.84
C PHE A 815 14.26 -14.69 2.03
N SER A 816 13.11 -15.09 1.49
CA SER A 816 12.66 -16.49 1.53
C SER A 816 13.60 -17.44 0.78
N LEU A 817 14.22 -16.99 -0.31
CA LEU A 817 15.21 -17.77 -1.06
C LEU A 817 16.54 -17.90 -0.32
N ASN A 818 16.96 -16.81 0.32
CA ASN A 818 18.33 -16.64 0.82
C ASN A 818 18.49 -17.02 2.29
N THR A 819 17.39 -17.13 3.05
CA THR A 819 17.38 -17.43 4.49
C THR A 819 16.58 -18.70 4.78
N SER A 820 16.65 -19.21 6.02
CA SER A 820 15.80 -20.34 6.44
C SER A 820 14.35 -19.93 6.71
N THR A 821 14.10 -18.64 6.94
CA THR A 821 12.81 -18.06 7.26
C THR A 821 11.97 -17.87 6.00
N ARG A 822 10.68 -18.21 6.05
CA ARG A 822 9.76 -18.09 4.90
C ARG A 822 8.80 -16.92 5.10
N PHE A 823 8.79 -15.97 4.16
CA PHE A 823 7.94 -14.79 4.17
C PHE A 823 6.77 -14.94 3.19
N HIS A 824 5.54 -14.90 3.70
CA HIS A 824 4.33 -15.02 2.89
C HIS A 824 3.65 -13.67 2.77
N PHE A 825 3.66 -13.08 1.57
CA PHE A 825 3.12 -11.74 1.33
C PHE A 825 1.62 -11.75 1.01
N HIS A 826 0.85 -11.00 1.80
CA HIS A 826 -0.59 -10.77 1.64
C HIS A 826 -0.85 -9.28 1.45
N LYS A 827 -1.64 -8.96 0.43
CA LYS A 827 -2.06 -7.59 0.15
C LYS A 827 -3.54 -7.41 0.46
N GLU A 828 -3.83 -6.46 1.34
CA GLU A 828 -5.17 -5.92 1.53
C GLU A 828 -5.51 -4.89 0.44
N ASN A 829 -6.76 -4.90 -0.02
CA ASN A 829 -7.25 -3.94 -1.01
C ASN A 829 -8.45 -3.19 -0.41
N PHE A 830 -8.16 -2.14 0.37
CA PHE A 830 -9.16 -1.22 0.91
C PHE A 830 -8.82 0.21 0.51
#